data_AF-A0A7J8CEL3-F1
#
_entry.id   AF-A0A7J8CEL3-F1
#
_cell.length_a   1.000
_cell.length_b   1.000
_cell.length_c   1.000
_cell.angle_alpha   90.00
_cell.angle_beta   90.00
_cell.angle_gamma   90.00
#
_symmetry.space_group_name_H-M   'P 1'
#
loop_
_entity.id
_entity.type
_entity.pdbx_description
1 polymer ?
#
loop_
_entity_poly.entity_id
_entity_poly.type
_entity_poly.pdbx_seq_one_letter_code
_entity_poly.pdbx_strand_id
1 'polypeptide(L)'
;MHWLLMLLAAVGTCPDLLVATATSSNPAQLDTPGVLPALRRQKRDWIWNQMHIDEEKNTSLPHYVGKIKSSVNSKNAKYVLKGEYADKVFRVNEDTGDVYAFERLDREKISEYHLVALIVDKDTKGNLESPSGFTIKVHDVNDNWPVFTHRFFNASVPEMSAVETSVIRLTAVDADDPTVADHASVMYQLLKGDEHFAIDNSGLIFTTTKNLDREAQARYEIVVEARDAQGLRGESSTATVLVTLLDINDNFPIFTQTKYKFEVPEDIRVGSPLGSLFVKDPDEPQNRMTKYSIVQGEYRDTFTIETDPTRNEGIIKPMKPLDFERVQHYSFTIEATDPTINLRYPSATTKNRAHVIINILDVDEPPVFQRPFYHFQLQENLKKPLIGSVVAMDPDAAQRTIRYSIRRTSDKGQFFQVTKQGNIYNEKELDRELYPWYNLTVEAKELDSNGNPTGKESIAQVHIEILDENDNAPEFAQPYSPKVCENAAQGTLVVQISATDKDITPRNVKFKFSLGTEDSNFTLMDNHDNTANITVKYGQFDRERTKVHHLPVLISDNGRPSLTGTSTLAVTVCKCNERGEFTFCEELAPQVGFSIQALVAIFLSILTIAVITLLIILRRRLRKQARAHGKNVPEIHEQLVTYDEEGGGEMDTTSYDVSVLNSVRHGGGKAPRPGLDARPSVYAQVQKPARRTPPSARGGPGDMATVIEVKKEEADHDGGGPPYDTLHIYGYEGSESIAESLSSLGTDSSDSDVDYDFLNDWGPRFKMLAELYGSDPREQLMY
;
A
#
# COMPACT_ATOMS: atom_id res chain seq x y z
N MET A 1 32.58 -11.48 57.57
CA MET A 1 31.54 -12.35 58.17
C MET A 1 31.47 -13.64 57.35
N HIS A 2 31.51 -14.84 57.95
CA HIS A 2 30.42 -15.51 58.69
C HIS A 2 29.23 -15.84 57.75
N TRP A 3 28.97 -17.11 57.38
CA TRP A 3 28.47 -18.27 58.18
C TRP A 3 26.94 -18.42 58.00
N LEU A 4 26.25 -19.57 58.11
CA LEU A 4 26.49 -21.05 58.00
C LEU A 4 25.07 -21.72 58.07
N LEU A 5 24.74 -23.02 57.99
CA LEU A 5 25.38 -24.35 57.88
C LEU A 5 24.32 -25.39 57.39
N MET A 6 24.74 -26.54 56.83
CA MET A 6 24.26 -27.95 57.03
C MET A 6 24.40 -28.76 55.71
N LEU A 7 25.09 -29.93 55.58
CA LEU A 7 25.20 -31.19 56.37
C LEU A 7 23.95 -32.09 56.24
N LEU A 8 23.97 -33.44 56.24
CA LEU A 8 24.97 -34.56 56.22
C LEU A 8 24.21 -35.84 55.71
N ALA A 9 24.72 -37.07 55.46
CA ALA A 9 25.98 -37.83 55.66
C ALA A 9 26.20 -38.77 54.43
N ALA A 10 26.97 -39.88 54.37
CA ALA A 10 27.77 -40.69 55.32
C ALA A 10 28.94 -41.40 54.55
N VAL A 11 30.16 -41.56 55.10
CA VAL A 11 30.75 -42.70 55.88
C VAL A 11 30.76 -44.07 55.17
N GLY A 12 31.91 -44.75 54.98
CA GLY A 12 33.31 -44.35 55.18
C GLY A 12 34.33 -45.51 55.30
N THR A 13 35.64 -45.19 55.37
CA THR A 13 36.82 -46.06 55.68
C THR A 13 37.15 -47.19 54.67
N CYS A 14 38.41 -47.65 54.48
CA CYS A 14 39.72 -47.30 55.06
C CYS A 14 40.86 -47.59 54.02
N PRO A 15 42.01 -46.88 54.03
CA PRO A 15 43.18 -47.23 53.21
C PRO A 15 44.17 -48.13 53.96
N ASP A 16 45.04 -48.83 53.23
CA ASP A 16 46.21 -49.50 53.81
C ASP A 16 47.42 -49.49 52.85
N LEU A 17 48.63 -49.47 53.41
CA LEU A 17 49.89 -49.28 52.67
C LEU A 17 51.01 -50.10 53.32
N LEU A 18 51.52 -51.12 52.62
CA LEU A 18 52.56 -52.00 53.15
C LEU A 18 53.72 -52.25 52.18
N VAL A 19 54.90 -51.80 52.61
CA VAL A 19 56.20 -52.28 52.14
C VAL A 19 56.46 -53.65 52.75
N ALA A 20 56.93 -54.61 51.95
CA ALA A 20 57.30 -55.95 52.42
C ALA A 20 58.77 -56.27 52.12
N THR A 21 59.63 -56.10 53.12
CA THR A 21 61.01 -56.61 53.10
C THR A 21 61.06 -58.05 53.58
N ALA A 22 61.75 -58.94 52.86
CA ALA A 22 62.14 -60.28 53.34
C ALA A 22 63.63 -60.49 53.06
N THR A 23 64.54 -60.20 53.99
CA THR A 23 64.97 -61.03 55.14
C THR A 23 65.60 -62.37 54.72
N SER A 24 66.89 -62.51 55.00
CA SER A 24 67.66 -63.74 54.86
C SER A 24 67.44 -64.70 56.04
N SER A 25 67.53 -66.01 55.78
CA SER A 25 67.74 -67.02 56.82
C SER A 25 68.47 -68.24 56.25
N ASN A 26 69.56 -68.66 56.91
CA ASN A 26 70.23 -69.93 56.64
C ASN A 26 69.45 -71.09 57.28
N PRO A 27 69.56 -72.29 56.69
CA PRO A 27 69.69 -73.52 57.46
C PRO A 27 71.09 -74.16 57.29
N ALA A 28 71.41 -75.12 58.18
CA ALA A 28 72.76 -75.59 58.46
C ALA A 28 73.36 -76.58 57.45
N GLN A 29 74.67 -76.84 57.62
CA GLN A 29 75.44 -77.88 56.93
C GLN A 29 74.87 -79.30 57.13
N LEU A 30 75.15 -80.18 56.17
CA LEU A 30 75.38 -81.60 56.41
C LEU A 30 76.52 -82.07 55.48
N ASP A 31 77.59 -82.63 56.06
CA ASP A 31 78.80 -82.99 55.30
C ASP A 31 78.74 -84.44 54.76
N THR A 32 79.07 -84.63 53.48
CA THR A 32 79.83 -85.81 52.98
C THR A 32 80.35 -85.54 51.55
N PRO A 33 81.54 -86.05 51.15
CA PRO A 33 82.22 -85.60 49.93
C PRO A 33 81.97 -86.51 48.71
N GLY A 34 81.90 -85.92 47.50
CA GLY A 34 81.87 -86.70 46.26
C GLY A 34 81.93 -85.89 44.95
N VAL A 35 83.04 -86.03 44.22
CA VAL A 35 83.21 -85.85 42.76
C VAL A 35 82.71 -84.55 42.12
N LEU A 36 83.64 -83.71 41.64
CA LEU A 36 83.36 -82.62 40.70
C LEU A 36 82.88 -83.14 39.33
N PRO A 37 81.68 -82.77 38.84
CA PRO A 37 81.31 -82.93 37.44
C PRO A 37 82.01 -81.87 36.59
N ALA A 38 82.49 -82.24 35.39
CA ALA A 38 83.17 -81.30 34.51
C ALA A 38 82.25 -80.15 34.05
N LEU A 39 82.76 -78.91 34.04
CA LEU A 39 82.07 -77.72 33.54
C LEU A 39 81.81 -77.83 32.02
N ARG A 40 80.67 -78.43 31.66
CA ARG A 40 80.21 -78.53 30.27
C ARG A 40 79.76 -77.13 29.80
N ARG A 41 80.66 -76.44 29.11
CA ARG A 41 80.48 -75.07 28.59
C ARG A 41 79.20 -74.95 27.74
N GLN A 42 78.13 -74.40 28.31
CA GLN A 42 76.98 -73.94 27.52
C GLN A 42 77.45 -72.80 26.59
N LYS A 43 77.03 -72.86 25.32
CA LYS A 43 77.19 -71.75 24.38
C LYS A 43 76.22 -70.66 24.83
N ARG A 44 76.74 -69.51 25.30
CA ARG A 44 75.94 -68.28 25.32
C ARG A 44 75.71 -67.91 23.86
N ASP A 45 74.46 -67.68 23.49
CA ASP A 45 74.14 -67.07 22.20
C ASP A 45 74.67 -65.63 22.19
N TRP A 46 75.28 -65.24 21.07
CA TRP A 46 75.88 -63.92 20.92
C TRP A 46 74.82 -62.95 20.41
N ILE A 47 74.52 -61.94 21.23
CA ILE A 47 73.50 -60.91 20.96
C ILE A 47 74.09 -59.87 19.99
N TRP A 48 74.24 -60.27 18.73
CA TRP A 48 74.59 -59.44 17.58
C TRP A 48 73.77 -59.88 16.36
N ASN A 49 72.46 -59.90 16.52
CA ASN A 49 71.48 -60.15 15.45
C ASN A 49 71.12 -58.88 14.65
N GLN A 50 71.97 -57.84 14.71
CA GLN A 50 71.78 -56.58 13.99
C GLN A 50 73.09 -56.15 13.31
N MET A 51 72.98 -55.63 12.10
CA MET A 51 74.01 -54.90 11.36
C MET A 51 73.45 -53.52 11.00
N HIS A 52 74.35 -52.58 10.71
CA HIS A 52 74.03 -51.16 10.57
C HIS A 52 74.68 -50.60 9.32
N ILE A 53 73.93 -49.86 8.50
CA ILE A 53 74.45 -49.17 7.31
C ILE A 53 73.69 -47.86 7.09
N ASP A 54 74.42 -46.75 7.20
CA ASP A 54 73.93 -45.42 6.82
C ASP A 54 73.53 -45.37 5.33
N GLU A 55 72.49 -44.62 5.00
CA GLU A 55 71.89 -44.55 3.67
C GLU A 55 72.59 -43.61 2.68
N GLU A 56 72.09 -43.55 1.45
CA GLU A 56 72.56 -42.75 0.29
C GLU A 56 74.09 -42.62 0.16
N LYS A 57 74.79 -43.70 0.54
CA LYS A 57 76.25 -43.73 0.63
C LYS A 57 76.90 -43.39 -0.70
N ASN A 58 77.48 -42.20 -0.75
CA ASN A 58 78.09 -41.62 -1.95
C ASN A 58 79.44 -42.28 -2.36
N THR A 59 79.70 -43.51 -1.90
CA THR A 59 80.81 -44.35 -2.38
C THR A 59 80.32 -45.29 -3.49
N SER A 60 81.23 -45.79 -4.32
CA SER A 60 80.91 -46.75 -5.37
C SER A 60 80.41 -48.07 -4.79
N LEU A 61 79.31 -48.60 -5.33
CA LEU A 61 78.79 -49.91 -4.98
C LEU A 61 79.81 -51.04 -5.33
N PRO A 62 79.82 -52.15 -4.57
CA PRO A 62 78.91 -52.49 -3.48
C PRO A 62 79.40 -51.98 -2.11
N HIS A 63 78.49 -51.50 -1.27
CA HIS A 63 78.82 -50.99 0.07
C HIS A 63 78.97 -52.13 1.08
N TYR A 64 79.97 -52.07 1.96
CA TYR A 64 80.17 -53.06 3.01
C TYR A 64 79.22 -52.82 4.19
N VAL A 65 78.48 -53.86 4.60
CA VAL A 65 77.47 -53.81 5.67
C VAL A 65 78.00 -54.44 6.97
N GLY A 66 78.79 -55.51 6.86
CA GLY A 66 79.25 -56.26 8.03
C GLY A 66 79.77 -57.65 7.69
N LYS A 67 79.95 -58.51 8.71
CA LYS A 67 80.56 -59.84 8.54
C LYS A 67 79.92 -60.88 9.44
N ILE A 68 79.37 -61.92 8.81
CA ILE A 68 78.89 -63.13 9.46
C ILE A 68 80.10 -64.03 9.78
N LYS A 69 80.11 -64.66 10.96
CA LYS A 69 81.16 -65.60 11.38
C LYS A 69 80.55 -66.83 12.02
N SER A 70 80.90 -68.01 11.51
CA SER A 70 80.50 -69.30 12.08
C SER A 70 81.55 -69.86 13.05
N SER A 71 81.13 -70.78 13.93
CA SER A 71 82.05 -71.62 14.72
C SER A 71 82.67 -72.78 13.93
N VAL A 72 82.19 -73.06 12.72
CA VAL A 72 82.55 -74.27 11.94
C VAL A 72 83.87 -74.06 11.18
N ASN A 73 84.92 -74.74 11.66
CA ASN A 73 86.23 -74.77 11.01
C ASN A 73 86.30 -75.86 9.92
N SER A 74 85.50 -75.72 8.86
CA SER A 74 85.55 -76.59 7.68
C SER A 74 85.93 -75.80 6.43
N LYS A 75 86.94 -76.28 5.69
CA LYS A 75 87.31 -75.73 4.37
C LYS A 75 86.22 -75.93 3.30
N ASN A 76 85.27 -76.84 3.56
CA ASN A 76 84.17 -77.15 2.66
C ASN A 76 82.87 -76.40 2.99
N ALA A 77 82.87 -75.55 4.02
CA ALA A 77 81.72 -74.72 4.34
C ALA A 77 81.66 -73.48 3.41
N LYS A 78 80.45 -72.93 3.22
CA LYS A 78 80.25 -71.59 2.69
C LYS A 78 79.08 -70.86 3.35
N TYR A 79 79.18 -69.53 3.39
CA TYR A 79 78.12 -68.63 3.83
C TYR A 79 77.10 -68.39 2.71
N VAL A 80 75.81 -68.37 3.06
CA VAL A 80 74.70 -68.10 2.16
C VAL A 80 73.67 -67.23 2.90
N LEU A 81 73.08 -66.25 2.21
CA LEU A 81 71.96 -65.47 2.73
C LEU A 81 70.63 -66.07 2.24
N LYS A 82 69.59 -65.99 3.07
CA LYS A 82 68.23 -66.34 2.70
C LYS A 82 67.25 -65.30 3.24
N GLY A 83 66.35 -64.84 2.38
CA GLY A 83 65.36 -63.80 2.68
C GLY A 83 64.86 -63.19 1.37
N GLU A 84 63.93 -62.25 1.44
CA GLU A 84 63.39 -61.61 0.23
C GLU A 84 64.43 -60.74 -0.50
N TYR A 85 65.33 -60.13 0.26
CA TYR A 85 66.35 -59.18 -0.22
C TYR A 85 67.73 -59.83 -0.47
N ALA A 86 67.87 -61.12 -0.18
CA ALA A 86 69.08 -61.89 -0.47
C ALA A 86 69.27 -62.04 -1.99
N ASP A 87 70.53 -61.99 -2.44
CA ASP A 87 70.98 -62.03 -3.84
C ASP A 87 70.50 -60.87 -4.75
N LYS A 88 69.42 -60.18 -4.37
CA LYS A 88 68.98 -58.88 -4.91
C LYS A 88 69.85 -57.74 -4.34
N VAL A 89 69.44 -57.20 -3.19
CA VAL A 89 70.02 -56.04 -2.51
C VAL A 89 71.29 -56.43 -1.76
N PHE A 90 71.25 -57.55 -1.00
CA PHE A 90 72.36 -57.97 -0.15
C PHE A 90 72.95 -59.30 -0.60
N ARG A 91 74.28 -59.36 -0.69
CA ARG A 91 75.04 -60.59 -1.01
C ARG A 91 76.13 -60.83 0.03
N VAL A 92 76.44 -62.10 0.29
CA VAL A 92 77.55 -62.51 1.15
C VAL A 92 78.67 -63.13 0.32
N ASN A 93 79.91 -62.85 0.67
CA ASN A 93 81.06 -63.57 0.15
C ASN A 93 81.05 -65.01 0.71
N GLU A 94 80.92 -66.00 -0.19
CA GLU A 94 80.74 -67.42 0.17
C GLU A 94 81.84 -67.95 1.10
N ASP A 95 83.10 -67.52 0.94
CA ASP A 95 84.24 -68.02 1.72
C ASP A 95 84.55 -67.15 2.95
N THR A 96 84.35 -65.83 2.88
CA THR A 96 84.75 -64.92 3.96
C THR A 96 83.63 -64.51 4.91
N GLY A 97 82.36 -64.65 4.52
CA GLY A 97 81.20 -64.21 5.31
C GLY A 97 80.98 -62.68 5.32
N ASP A 98 81.71 -61.91 4.51
CA ASP A 98 81.51 -60.46 4.37
C ASP A 98 80.23 -60.15 3.59
N VAL A 99 79.36 -59.31 4.14
CA VAL A 99 78.06 -58.92 3.58
C VAL A 99 78.15 -57.52 2.97
N TYR A 100 77.62 -57.39 1.75
CA TYR A 100 77.61 -56.13 1.01
C TYR A 100 76.23 -55.82 0.42
N ALA A 101 75.88 -54.53 0.36
CA ALA A 101 74.75 -54.00 -0.38
C ALA A 101 75.17 -53.69 -1.83
N PHE A 102 74.37 -54.12 -2.81
CA PHE A 102 74.61 -53.95 -4.26
C PHE A 102 73.72 -52.89 -4.91
N GLU A 103 72.87 -52.24 -4.11
CA GLU A 103 72.00 -51.12 -4.47
C GLU A 103 72.22 -50.01 -3.43
N ARG A 104 71.89 -48.75 -3.76
CA ARG A 104 71.77 -47.71 -2.73
C ARG A 104 70.55 -48.03 -1.85
N LEU A 105 70.66 -47.71 -0.57
CA LEU A 105 69.58 -47.88 0.40
C LEU A 105 68.98 -46.51 0.68
N ASP A 106 67.65 -46.46 0.85
CA ASP A 106 66.88 -45.30 1.30
C ASP A 106 65.90 -45.78 2.40
N ARG A 107 65.90 -45.10 3.54
CA ARG A 107 65.31 -45.51 4.82
C ARG A 107 63.82 -45.22 4.87
N GLU A 108 63.39 -44.12 4.27
CA GLU A 108 62.01 -43.64 4.16
C GLU A 108 61.14 -44.70 3.45
N LYS A 109 61.75 -45.46 2.54
CA LYS A 109 61.15 -46.61 1.88
C LYS A 109 61.34 -47.93 2.62
N ILE A 110 62.54 -48.25 3.12
CA ILE A 110 62.80 -49.46 3.94
C ILE A 110 63.89 -49.22 4.99
N SER A 111 63.47 -48.97 6.24
CA SER A 111 64.37 -48.75 7.39
C SER A 111 64.99 -50.03 7.99
N GLU A 112 64.37 -51.21 7.82
CA GLU A 112 64.87 -52.48 8.34
C GLU A 112 64.72 -53.65 7.34
N TYR A 113 65.80 -54.39 7.10
CA TYR A 113 65.82 -55.60 6.28
C TYR A 113 66.09 -56.85 7.12
N HIS A 114 65.10 -57.75 7.24
CA HIS A 114 65.29 -59.03 7.93
C HIS A 114 65.86 -60.10 6.98
N LEU A 115 66.96 -60.74 7.39
CA LEU A 115 67.66 -61.79 6.63
C LEU A 115 67.99 -62.98 7.54
N VAL A 116 68.24 -64.14 6.92
CA VAL A 116 68.69 -65.36 7.60
C VAL A 116 70.05 -65.76 7.07
N ALA A 117 71.03 -65.81 7.95
CA ALA A 117 72.35 -66.36 7.68
C ALA A 117 72.29 -67.89 7.72
N LEU A 118 72.88 -68.51 6.70
CA LEU A 118 73.12 -69.94 6.60
C LEU A 118 74.63 -70.17 6.43
N ILE A 119 75.13 -71.25 7.02
CA ILE A 119 76.40 -71.85 6.63
C ILE A 119 76.12 -73.27 6.16
N VAL A 120 76.50 -73.58 4.93
CA VAL A 120 76.20 -74.85 4.25
C VAL A 120 77.47 -75.54 3.79
N ASP A 121 77.44 -76.86 3.74
CA ASP A 121 78.50 -77.66 3.13
C ASP A 121 78.42 -77.60 1.59
N LYS A 122 79.56 -77.41 0.91
CA LYS A 122 79.63 -77.20 -0.54
C LYS A 122 79.19 -78.42 -1.35
N ASP A 123 79.45 -79.63 -0.88
CA ASP A 123 79.11 -80.88 -1.58
C ASP A 123 77.66 -81.34 -1.29
N THR A 124 77.30 -81.41 -0.01
CA THR A 124 76.02 -81.98 0.44
C THR A 124 74.88 -80.96 0.50
N LYS A 125 75.19 -79.65 0.47
CA LYS A 125 74.24 -78.52 0.65
C LYS A 125 73.44 -78.55 1.95
N GLY A 126 73.85 -79.37 2.93
CA GLY A 126 73.26 -79.39 4.26
C GLY A 126 73.72 -78.20 5.10
N ASN A 127 72.83 -77.68 5.96
CA ASN A 127 73.16 -76.64 6.94
C ASN A 127 74.13 -77.21 7.99
N LEU A 128 75.28 -76.55 8.19
CA LEU A 128 76.33 -76.95 9.14
C LEU A 128 76.13 -76.33 10.54
N GLU A 129 75.40 -75.22 10.65
CA GLU A 129 74.83 -74.69 11.90
C GLU A 129 73.34 -74.38 11.69
N SER A 130 72.60 -74.18 12.78
CA SER A 130 71.20 -73.73 12.72
C SER A 130 71.09 -72.37 12.00
N PRO A 131 70.05 -72.15 11.18
CA PRO A 131 69.81 -70.85 10.53
C PRO A 131 69.71 -69.72 11.57
N SER A 132 70.42 -68.61 11.35
CA SER A 132 70.44 -67.47 12.28
C SER A 132 69.80 -66.24 11.64
N GLY A 133 68.68 -65.78 12.18
CA GLY A 133 68.06 -64.52 11.78
C GLY A 133 68.90 -63.31 12.22
N PHE A 134 69.00 -62.30 11.37
CA PHE A 134 69.56 -60.99 11.69
C PHE A 134 68.85 -59.88 10.91
N THR A 135 68.90 -58.66 11.42
CA THR A 135 68.37 -57.47 10.75
C THR A 135 69.50 -56.58 10.28
N ILE A 136 69.38 -56.01 9.09
CA ILE A 136 70.18 -54.84 8.67
C ILE A 136 69.30 -53.61 8.92
N LYS A 137 69.66 -52.79 9.90
CA LYS A 137 69.07 -51.47 10.12
C LYS A 137 69.74 -50.48 9.19
N VAL A 138 68.95 -49.70 8.47
CA VAL A 138 69.43 -48.51 7.76
C VAL A 138 69.59 -47.39 8.80
N HIS A 139 70.68 -46.63 8.71
CA HIS A 139 70.86 -45.44 9.53
C HIS A 139 70.53 -44.18 8.75
N ASP A 140 69.72 -43.36 9.41
CA ASP A 140 69.21 -42.08 8.96
C ASP A 140 70.31 -41.10 8.56
N VAL A 141 70.17 -40.50 7.37
CA VAL A 141 70.96 -39.37 6.89
C VAL A 141 70.01 -38.28 6.45
N ASN A 142 70.18 -37.07 7.00
CA ASN A 142 69.42 -35.88 6.61
C ASN A 142 69.64 -35.54 5.13
N ASP A 143 68.73 -36.03 4.28
CA ASP A 143 68.71 -35.81 2.83
C ASP A 143 67.35 -35.33 2.29
N ASN A 144 66.30 -35.40 3.11
CA ASN A 144 65.02 -34.75 2.85
C ASN A 144 65.05 -33.28 3.31
N TRP A 145 63.88 -32.65 3.39
CA TRP A 145 63.69 -31.30 3.90
C TRP A 145 62.23 -31.09 4.27
N PRO A 146 61.88 -30.12 5.15
CA PRO A 146 60.51 -29.97 5.58
C PRO A 146 59.60 -29.53 4.43
N VAL A 147 58.50 -30.24 4.25
CA VAL A 147 57.46 -29.92 3.26
C VAL A 147 56.18 -29.52 3.97
N PHE A 148 55.64 -28.34 3.66
CA PHE A 148 54.34 -27.92 4.16
C PHE A 148 53.22 -28.83 3.61
N THR A 149 52.27 -29.20 4.48
CA THR A 149 51.08 -29.97 4.09
C THR A 149 50.28 -29.35 2.94
N HIS A 150 50.34 -28.02 2.80
CA HIS A 150 49.73 -27.24 1.72
C HIS A 150 50.67 -26.10 1.34
N ARG A 151 50.71 -25.70 0.05
CA ARG A 151 51.48 -24.53 -0.40
C ARG A 151 50.76 -23.19 -0.16
N PHE A 152 49.45 -23.23 0.05
CA PHE A 152 48.61 -22.08 0.32
C PHE A 152 47.70 -22.37 1.51
N PHE A 153 47.60 -21.41 2.42
CA PHE A 153 46.67 -21.43 3.55
C PHE A 153 45.85 -20.15 3.55
N ASN A 154 44.55 -20.26 3.85
CA ASN A 154 43.69 -19.11 4.10
C ASN A 154 43.42 -19.03 5.60
N ALA A 155 43.53 -17.83 6.17
CA ALA A 155 43.23 -17.56 7.56
C ALA A 155 42.44 -16.27 7.71
N SER A 156 41.79 -16.09 8.86
CA SER A 156 41.13 -14.84 9.20
C SER A 156 41.26 -14.53 10.68
N VAL A 157 41.29 -13.23 10.99
CA VAL A 157 41.40 -12.71 12.35
C VAL A 157 40.58 -11.43 12.43
N PRO A 158 39.82 -11.16 13.49
CA PRO A 158 39.15 -9.87 13.67
C PRO A 158 40.17 -8.74 13.65
N GLU A 159 39.79 -7.61 13.06
CA GLU A 159 40.58 -6.39 13.22
C GLU A 159 40.55 -5.87 14.67
N MET A 160 41.43 -4.90 14.97
CA MET A 160 41.69 -4.38 16.32
C MET A 160 41.92 -5.46 17.40
N SER A 161 42.30 -6.66 16.96
CA SER A 161 42.68 -7.79 17.81
C SER A 161 43.86 -7.40 18.70
N ALA A 162 43.90 -7.98 19.90
CA ALA A 162 45.04 -7.81 20.78
C ALA A 162 46.31 -8.38 20.13
N VAL A 163 47.47 -7.87 20.57
CA VAL A 163 48.76 -8.54 20.34
C VAL A 163 48.70 -9.95 20.94
N GLU A 164 49.40 -10.91 20.33
CA GLU A 164 49.37 -12.34 20.69
C GLU A 164 48.05 -13.07 20.36
N THR A 165 47.18 -12.48 19.52
CA THR A 165 45.99 -13.18 19.00
C THR A 165 46.40 -14.21 17.95
N SER A 166 46.05 -15.48 18.16
CA SER A 166 46.31 -16.59 17.25
C SER A 166 45.54 -16.46 15.92
N VAL A 167 46.25 -16.56 14.80
CA VAL A 167 45.68 -16.45 13.44
C VAL A 167 45.49 -17.83 12.80
N ILE A 168 46.56 -18.63 12.71
CA ILE A 168 46.53 -19.99 12.16
C ILE A 168 47.75 -20.79 12.65
N ARG A 169 47.62 -22.12 12.75
CA ARG A 169 48.75 -23.03 12.95
C ARG A 169 49.10 -23.70 11.62
N LEU A 170 50.35 -23.57 11.19
CA LEU A 170 50.90 -24.29 10.05
C LEU A 170 51.49 -25.63 10.49
N THR A 171 51.66 -26.54 9.53
CA THR A 171 52.38 -27.79 9.73
C THR A 171 53.15 -28.13 8.46
N ALA A 172 54.47 -28.17 8.59
CA ALA A 172 55.36 -28.90 7.71
C ALA A 172 55.79 -30.20 8.38
N VAL A 173 56.15 -31.17 7.56
CA VAL A 173 56.59 -32.52 7.95
C VAL A 173 57.90 -32.79 7.23
N ASP A 174 58.86 -33.36 7.94
CA ASP A 174 60.04 -33.97 7.35
C ASP A 174 59.91 -35.50 7.33
N ALA A 175 60.65 -36.17 6.45
CA ALA A 175 60.57 -37.62 6.26
C ALA A 175 61.58 -38.40 7.11
N ASP A 176 62.70 -37.77 7.48
CA ASP A 176 63.82 -38.30 8.26
C ASP A 176 63.42 -38.83 9.65
N ASP A 177 64.35 -39.44 10.39
CA ASP A 177 64.10 -40.05 11.69
C ASP A 177 63.98 -39.03 12.84
N PRO A 178 62.79 -38.88 13.47
CA PRO A 178 62.62 -37.98 14.61
C PRO A 178 63.34 -38.45 15.89
N THR A 179 64.01 -39.61 15.87
CA THR A 179 64.87 -40.08 16.97
C THR A 179 66.36 -39.79 16.75
N VAL A 180 66.75 -39.26 15.58
CA VAL A 180 68.16 -39.00 15.21
C VAL A 180 68.43 -37.50 15.11
N ALA A 181 69.29 -37.01 16.01
CA ALA A 181 70.07 -35.77 15.91
C ALA A 181 69.36 -34.53 15.32
N ASP A 182 68.10 -34.30 15.72
CA ASP A 182 67.24 -33.21 15.26
C ASP A 182 67.00 -33.15 13.73
N HIS A 183 67.24 -34.23 12.99
CA HIS A 183 67.07 -34.26 11.52
C HIS A 183 65.64 -33.88 11.11
N ALA A 184 64.62 -34.62 11.58
CA ALA A 184 63.22 -34.29 11.33
C ALA A 184 62.67 -33.11 12.19
N SER A 185 63.52 -32.25 12.76
CA SER A 185 63.11 -31.14 13.63
C SER A 185 62.85 -29.86 12.85
N VAL A 186 61.58 -29.55 12.61
CA VAL A 186 61.17 -28.38 11.82
C VAL A 186 61.21 -27.08 12.63
N MET A 187 61.99 -26.10 12.14
CA MET A 187 61.93 -24.70 12.54
C MET A 187 61.17 -23.88 11.50
N TYR A 188 60.44 -22.85 11.94
CA TYR A 188 59.66 -21.96 11.08
C TYR A 188 60.21 -20.53 11.09
N GLN A 189 60.24 -19.87 9.93
CA GLN A 189 60.69 -18.49 9.77
C GLN A 189 59.74 -17.70 8.84
N LEU A 190 59.48 -16.44 9.17
CA LEU A 190 58.80 -15.50 8.29
C LEU A 190 59.78 -14.91 7.26
N LEU A 191 59.37 -14.94 5.98
CA LEU A 191 60.04 -14.27 4.86
C LEU A 191 59.31 -12.99 4.43
N LYS A 192 58.03 -12.84 4.80
CA LYS A 192 57.18 -11.67 4.54
C LYS A 192 56.04 -11.63 5.55
N GLY A 193 55.69 -10.45 6.06
CA GLY A 193 54.56 -10.21 6.96
C GLY A 193 54.94 -10.03 8.44
N ASP A 194 56.24 -10.02 8.74
CA ASP A 194 56.86 -9.81 10.04
C ASP A 194 56.57 -8.42 10.67
N GLU A 195 56.17 -7.43 9.86
CA GLU A 195 55.70 -6.11 10.30
C GLU A 195 54.47 -6.19 11.23
N HIS A 196 53.61 -7.21 11.04
CA HIS A 196 52.31 -7.32 11.71
C HIS A 196 52.01 -8.67 12.35
N PHE A 197 52.79 -9.71 12.02
CA PHE A 197 52.60 -11.07 12.50
C PHE A 197 53.94 -11.69 12.92
N ALA A 198 53.90 -12.61 13.87
CA ALA A 198 55.03 -13.45 14.27
C ALA A 198 54.63 -14.92 14.17
N ILE A 199 55.61 -15.81 14.10
CA ILE A 199 55.41 -17.27 14.11
C ILE A 199 56.27 -17.90 15.22
N ASP A 200 55.73 -18.89 15.92
CA ASP A 200 56.48 -19.66 16.91
C ASP A 200 57.04 -20.98 16.34
N ASN A 201 57.92 -21.63 17.10
CA ASN A 201 58.53 -22.92 16.73
C ASN A 201 57.50 -24.06 16.60
N SER A 202 56.25 -23.88 17.04
CA SER A 202 55.16 -24.84 16.87
C SER A 202 54.29 -24.55 15.63
N GLY A 203 54.70 -23.60 14.79
CA GLY A 203 54.03 -23.19 13.56
C GLY A 203 52.83 -22.27 13.78
N LEU A 204 52.61 -21.74 14.99
CA LEU A 204 51.50 -20.83 15.28
C LEU A 204 51.84 -19.41 14.84
N ILE A 205 51.07 -18.87 13.89
CA ILE A 205 51.10 -17.46 13.52
C ILE A 205 50.18 -16.67 14.45
N PHE A 206 50.68 -15.54 14.97
CA PHE A 206 49.94 -14.64 15.85
C PHE A 206 50.22 -13.16 15.53
N THR A 207 49.34 -12.26 15.96
CA THR A 207 49.45 -10.81 15.72
C THR A 207 50.55 -10.15 16.58
N THR A 208 51.38 -9.29 15.99
CA THR A 208 52.32 -8.41 16.71
C THR A 208 51.80 -6.98 16.81
N THR A 209 50.99 -6.55 15.85
CA THR A 209 50.39 -5.20 15.77
C THR A 209 49.00 -5.18 16.43
N LYS A 210 48.71 -4.13 17.20
CA LYS A 210 47.43 -3.95 17.92
C LYS A 210 46.34 -3.22 17.10
N ASN A 211 46.75 -2.48 16.09
CA ASN A 211 45.91 -1.65 15.23
C ASN A 211 45.87 -2.18 13.79
N LEU A 212 45.62 -3.49 13.65
CA LEU A 212 45.13 -4.04 12.39
C LEU A 212 43.75 -3.42 12.13
N ASP A 213 43.55 -2.92 10.92
CA ASP A 213 42.51 -1.97 10.50
C ASP A 213 42.15 -2.36 9.05
N ARG A 214 40.90 -2.76 8.82
CA ARG A 214 40.43 -3.38 7.59
C ARG A 214 40.13 -2.33 6.52
N GLU A 215 39.70 -1.14 6.92
CA GLU A 215 39.44 0.02 6.09
C GLU A 215 40.74 0.57 5.47
N ALA A 216 41.85 0.45 6.20
CA ALA A 216 43.21 0.68 5.71
C ALA A 216 43.74 -0.51 4.90
N GLN A 217 43.66 -1.74 5.41
CA GLN A 217 44.14 -2.94 4.71
C GLN A 217 43.45 -4.25 5.14
N ALA A 218 42.36 -4.59 4.44
CA ALA A 218 41.58 -5.82 4.68
C ALA A 218 42.32 -7.16 4.48
N ARG A 219 43.51 -7.19 3.83
CA ARG A 219 44.21 -8.44 3.48
C ARG A 219 45.73 -8.34 3.60
N TYR A 220 46.35 -9.38 4.16
CA TYR A 220 47.79 -9.52 4.31
C TYR A 220 48.28 -10.83 3.69
N GLU A 221 49.41 -10.77 2.99
CA GLU A 221 50.11 -11.94 2.44
C GLU A 221 51.35 -12.20 3.29
N ILE A 222 51.34 -13.31 4.01
CA ILE A 222 52.45 -13.80 4.82
C ILE A 222 53.15 -14.91 4.03
N VAL A 223 54.47 -14.93 3.99
CA VAL A 223 55.25 -16.04 3.42
C VAL A 223 56.10 -16.65 4.50
N VAL A 224 55.98 -17.97 4.68
CA VAL A 224 56.68 -18.74 5.72
C VAL A 224 57.60 -19.75 5.06
N GLU A 225 58.79 -19.90 5.62
CA GLU A 225 59.80 -20.92 5.31
C GLU A 225 59.88 -21.92 6.47
N ALA A 226 59.96 -23.21 6.14
CA ALA A 226 60.28 -24.28 7.06
C ALA A 226 61.73 -24.74 6.80
N ARG A 227 62.46 -25.10 7.85
CA ARG A 227 63.86 -25.56 7.81
C ARG A 227 64.04 -26.70 8.79
N ASP A 228 64.98 -27.60 8.52
CA ASP A 228 65.44 -28.58 9.50
C ASP A 228 66.29 -27.89 10.60
N ALA A 229 66.83 -28.68 11.53
CA ALA A 229 67.73 -28.16 12.56
C ALA A 229 69.09 -27.65 12.01
N GLN A 230 69.56 -28.14 10.86
CA GLN A 230 70.87 -27.78 10.29
C GLN A 230 70.80 -26.59 9.31
N GLY A 231 69.59 -26.14 8.94
CA GLY A 231 69.32 -24.96 8.12
C GLY A 231 69.17 -25.22 6.61
N LEU A 232 69.10 -26.49 6.21
CA LEU A 232 68.76 -27.00 4.89
C LEU A 232 67.30 -26.65 4.52
N ARG A 233 67.03 -26.68 3.21
CA ARG A 233 65.73 -26.33 2.60
C ARG A 233 65.69 -26.74 1.13
N GLY A 234 64.55 -27.24 0.66
CA GLY A 234 64.27 -27.47 -0.76
C GLY A 234 63.17 -26.56 -1.32
N GLU A 235 62.83 -26.72 -2.61
CA GLU A 235 61.89 -25.82 -3.31
C GLU A 235 60.44 -25.84 -2.76
N SER A 236 60.07 -26.86 -1.98
CA SER A 236 58.73 -26.97 -1.34
C SER A 236 58.73 -26.61 0.16
N SER A 237 59.83 -26.04 0.65
CA SER A 237 59.98 -25.57 2.04
C SER A 237 59.28 -24.24 2.34
N THR A 238 58.57 -23.64 1.38
CA THR A 238 57.83 -22.39 1.57
C THR A 238 56.34 -22.53 1.32
N ALA A 239 55.55 -21.76 2.07
CA ALA A 239 54.11 -21.66 1.91
C ALA A 239 53.63 -20.22 2.12
N THR A 240 52.56 -19.84 1.41
CA THR A 240 51.91 -18.53 1.53
C THR A 240 50.64 -18.65 2.36
N VAL A 241 50.48 -17.76 3.34
CA VAL A 241 49.24 -17.61 4.12
C VAL A 241 48.58 -16.29 3.73
N LEU A 242 47.36 -16.37 3.21
CA LEU A 242 46.51 -15.20 2.97
C LEU A 242 45.63 -14.97 4.19
N VAL A 243 45.91 -13.90 4.94
CA VAL A 243 45.12 -13.47 6.10
C VAL A 243 44.12 -12.41 5.64
N THR A 244 42.83 -12.64 5.90
CA THR A 244 41.77 -11.64 5.71
C THR A 244 41.33 -11.11 7.07
N LEU A 245 41.28 -9.79 7.25
CA LEU A 245 40.71 -9.21 8.46
C LEU A 245 39.19 -9.38 8.45
N LEU A 246 38.61 -9.78 9.58
CA LEU A 246 37.17 -9.80 9.79
C LEU A 246 36.71 -8.45 10.35
N ASP A 247 35.67 -7.91 9.71
CA ASP A 247 35.09 -6.60 9.96
C ASP A 247 34.48 -6.47 11.38
N ILE A 248 34.76 -5.36 12.04
CA ILE A 248 34.09 -4.92 13.27
C ILE A 248 33.48 -3.55 13.01
N ASN A 249 32.15 -3.40 13.20
CA ASN A 249 31.49 -2.09 13.15
C ASN A 249 32.11 -1.14 14.20
N ASP A 250 32.97 -0.21 13.76
CA ASP A 250 33.69 0.76 14.59
C ASP A 250 33.54 2.20 14.06
N ASN A 251 33.14 2.36 12.79
CA ASN A 251 32.95 3.66 12.17
C ASN A 251 31.47 4.09 12.16
N PHE A 252 31.23 5.35 12.50
CA PHE A 252 29.89 5.92 12.37
C PHE A 252 29.59 6.28 10.90
N PRO A 253 28.33 6.16 10.45
CA PRO A 253 27.90 6.69 9.16
C PRO A 253 28.04 8.22 9.10
N ILE A 254 28.84 8.71 8.14
CA ILE A 254 29.13 10.13 7.93
C ILE A 254 28.36 10.63 6.70
N PHE A 255 27.60 11.73 6.81
CA PHE A 255 26.95 12.32 5.64
C PHE A 255 27.98 12.80 4.61
N THR A 256 27.75 12.50 3.32
CA THR A 256 28.63 12.95 2.23
C THR A 256 28.57 14.47 2.01
N GLN A 257 27.50 15.12 2.46
CA GLN A 257 27.31 16.57 2.39
C GLN A 257 26.94 17.12 3.77
N THR A 258 27.46 18.29 4.14
CA THR A 258 27.08 18.96 5.40
C THR A 258 25.74 19.71 5.30
N LYS A 259 25.27 19.97 4.07
CA LYS A 259 23.99 20.61 3.77
C LYS A 259 23.38 19.97 2.53
N TYR A 260 22.18 19.41 2.67
CA TYR A 260 21.35 18.97 1.55
C TYR A 260 20.33 20.08 1.22
N LYS A 261 20.00 20.22 -0.07
CA LYS A 261 18.99 21.15 -0.58
C LYS A 261 18.03 20.40 -1.49
N PHE A 262 16.74 20.64 -1.30
CA PHE A 262 15.67 20.16 -2.16
C PHE A 262 14.77 21.34 -2.55
N GLU A 263 14.23 21.29 -3.77
CA GLU A 263 13.25 22.24 -4.29
C GLU A 263 12.05 21.41 -4.74
N VAL A 264 10.88 21.67 -4.15
CA VAL A 264 9.77 20.73 -4.09
C VAL A 264 8.45 21.47 -4.31
N PRO A 265 7.60 21.08 -5.27
CA PRO A 265 6.28 21.68 -5.44
C PRO A 265 5.39 21.37 -4.24
N GLU A 266 4.49 22.29 -3.86
CA GLU A 266 3.61 22.07 -2.71
C GLU A 266 2.54 20.98 -2.92
N ASP A 267 2.12 20.78 -4.17
CA ASP A 267 1.18 19.72 -4.60
C ASP A 267 1.73 18.29 -4.41
N ILE A 268 2.98 18.15 -3.96
CA ILE A 268 3.63 16.87 -3.73
C ILE A 268 2.82 15.97 -2.80
N ARG A 269 2.47 14.78 -3.32
CA ARG A 269 1.68 13.81 -2.58
C ARG A 269 2.39 13.37 -1.29
N VAL A 270 1.67 13.44 -0.17
CA VAL A 270 2.07 12.89 1.14
C VAL A 270 2.61 11.46 0.98
N GLY A 271 3.78 11.18 1.58
CA GLY A 271 4.47 9.88 1.51
C GLY A 271 5.35 9.65 0.28
N SER A 272 5.34 10.53 -0.73
CA SER A 272 6.23 10.42 -1.90
C SER A 272 7.68 10.86 -1.56
N PRO A 273 8.70 10.36 -2.29
CA PRO A 273 10.10 10.67 -1.99
C PRO A 273 10.53 12.05 -2.50
N LEU A 274 11.06 12.90 -1.60
CA LEU A 274 11.70 14.18 -1.96
C LEU A 274 13.12 13.97 -2.52
N GLY A 275 13.83 12.98 -1.99
CA GLY A 275 15.21 12.67 -2.39
C GLY A 275 16.02 11.93 -1.32
N SER A 276 17.20 11.48 -1.72
CA SER A 276 18.11 10.66 -0.92
C SER A 276 19.12 11.47 -0.10
N LEU A 277 19.38 10.98 1.11
CA LEU A 277 20.45 11.39 2.02
C LEU A 277 21.56 10.34 2.02
N PHE A 278 22.67 10.66 1.36
CA PHE A 278 23.79 9.75 1.18
C PHE A 278 24.77 9.80 2.36
N VAL A 279 25.06 8.65 2.97
CA VAL A 279 26.18 8.51 3.92
C VAL A 279 27.35 7.78 3.25
N LYS A 280 28.57 8.04 3.74
CA LYS A 280 29.69 7.14 3.63
C LYS A 280 29.92 6.50 4.98
N ASP A 281 29.98 5.18 4.97
CA ASP A 281 30.19 4.31 6.12
C ASP A 281 31.10 3.18 5.59
N PRO A 282 32.34 3.01 6.06
CA PRO A 282 33.37 2.25 5.34
C PRO A 282 33.35 0.73 5.62
N ASP A 283 32.72 0.32 6.72
CA ASP A 283 32.64 -1.04 7.27
C ASP A 283 31.89 -2.00 6.32
N GLU A 284 31.74 -3.29 6.61
CA GLU A 284 31.09 -4.23 5.68
C GLU A 284 29.56 -4.07 5.61
N PRO A 285 28.93 -4.29 4.42
CA PRO A 285 27.48 -4.14 4.25
C PRO A 285 26.61 -4.92 5.24
N GLN A 286 27.13 -6.03 5.76
CA GLN A 286 26.44 -6.89 6.74
C GLN A 286 26.48 -6.35 8.17
N ASN A 287 27.43 -5.48 8.48
CA ASN A 287 27.66 -4.94 9.82
C ASN A 287 27.15 -3.51 9.99
N ARG A 288 26.85 -2.79 8.90
CA ARG A 288 26.32 -1.41 8.91
C ARG A 288 24.78 -1.38 8.95
N MET A 289 24.21 -0.73 9.94
CA MET A 289 22.76 -0.51 10.11
C MET A 289 22.47 0.99 10.33
N THR A 290 22.69 1.81 9.31
CA THR A 290 22.43 3.25 9.40
C THR A 290 20.96 3.54 9.68
N LYS A 291 20.70 4.39 10.68
CA LYS A 291 19.38 4.94 11.03
C LYS A 291 19.45 6.46 11.02
N TYR A 292 18.53 7.06 10.27
CA TYR A 292 18.38 8.51 10.13
C TYR A 292 17.35 9.05 11.12
N SER A 293 17.57 10.26 11.62
CA SER A 293 16.61 10.94 12.51
C SER A 293 16.67 12.47 12.38
N ILE A 294 15.56 13.15 12.67
CA ILE A 294 15.47 14.63 12.69
C ILE A 294 15.70 15.12 14.13
N VAL A 295 16.89 15.65 14.40
CA VAL A 295 17.37 15.93 15.76
C VAL A 295 17.23 17.38 16.22
N GLN A 296 17.09 18.33 15.28
CA GLN A 296 16.84 19.75 15.56
C GLN A 296 16.04 20.39 14.43
N GLY A 297 15.19 21.37 14.74
CA GLY A 297 14.24 21.99 13.82
C GLY A 297 12.84 22.02 14.42
N GLU A 298 11.99 22.90 13.90
CA GLU A 298 10.64 23.15 14.40
C GLU A 298 9.61 22.19 13.77
N TYR A 299 9.80 21.83 12.50
CA TYR A 299 8.84 21.08 11.67
C TYR A 299 9.13 19.56 11.61
N ARG A 300 9.48 18.94 12.74
CA ARG A 300 9.88 17.52 12.79
C ARG A 300 8.75 16.53 12.52
N ASP A 301 7.52 17.01 12.57
CA ASP A 301 6.27 16.29 12.33
C ASP A 301 5.70 16.52 10.92
N THR A 302 6.39 17.32 10.10
CA THR A 302 6.06 17.52 8.66
C THR A 302 6.81 16.52 7.77
N PHE A 303 7.96 16.00 8.19
CA PHE A 303 8.80 15.10 7.38
C PHE A 303 9.23 13.85 8.15
N THR A 304 9.36 12.74 7.42
CA THR A 304 10.00 11.50 7.89
C THR A 304 11.21 11.18 7.03
N ILE A 305 12.07 10.28 7.53
CA ILE A 305 13.21 9.74 6.79
C ILE A 305 13.17 8.21 6.92
N GLU A 306 12.99 7.53 5.80
CA GLU A 306 13.03 6.07 5.73
C GLU A 306 14.42 5.62 5.24
N THR A 307 14.91 4.47 5.72
CA THR A 307 16.19 3.90 5.27
C THR A 307 15.94 2.95 4.11
N ASP A 308 16.60 3.15 2.96
CA ASP A 308 16.69 2.15 1.91
C ASP A 308 17.72 1.08 2.33
N PRO A 309 17.30 -0.16 2.63
CA PRO A 309 18.20 -1.22 3.11
C PRO A 309 19.10 -1.78 2.01
N THR A 310 18.81 -1.49 0.73
CA THR A 310 19.62 -1.97 -0.41
C THR A 310 20.74 -1.00 -0.78
N ARG A 311 20.55 0.29 -0.49
CA ARG A 311 21.49 1.38 -0.86
C ARG A 311 22.20 2.00 0.35
N ASN A 312 21.68 1.79 1.56
CA ASN A 312 22.07 2.53 2.78
C ASN A 312 21.95 4.06 2.58
N GLU A 313 20.80 4.47 2.02
CA GLU A 313 20.42 5.87 1.77
C GLU A 313 19.18 6.25 2.61
N GLY A 314 19.09 7.51 3.05
CA GLY A 314 17.94 8.02 3.80
C GLY A 314 16.96 8.77 2.89
N ILE A 315 15.81 8.20 2.59
CA ILE A 315 14.79 8.82 1.73
C ILE A 315 13.90 9.75 2.56
N ILE A 316 13.95 11.06 2.28
CA ILE A 316 13.05 12.05 2.91
C ILE A 316 11.66 11.97 2.26
N LYS A 317 10.61 12.00 3.07
CA LYS A 317 9.19 12.01 2.63
C LYS A 317 8.36 13.01 3.45
N PRO A 318 7.30 13.62 2.89
CA PRO A 318 6.39 14.49 3.64
C PRO A 318 5.33 13.65 4.36
N MET A 319 5.09 13.92 5.64
CA MET A 319 4.02 13.33 6.46
C MET A 319 2.72 14.14 6.43
N LYS A 320 2.77 15.37 5.91
CA LYS A 320 1.69 16.34 5.85
C LYS A 320 1.70 17.02 4.48
N PRO A 321 0.57 17.53 3.97
CA PRO A 321 0.59 18.39 2.79
C PRO A 321 1.49 19.60 3.03
N LEU A 322 2.16 20.02 1.96
CA LEU A 322 2.95 21.26 1.93
C LEU A 322 2.03 22.40 1.43
N ASP A 323 2.48 23.63 1.63
CA ASP A 323 1.64 24.84 1.63
C ASP A 323 2.61 26.04 1.61
N PHE A 324 2.75 26.67 0.45
CA PHE A 324 3.74 27.71 0.18
C PHE A 324 3.39 29.00 0.92
N GLU A 325 2.12 29.42 0.89
CA GLU A 325 1.58 30.61 1.56
C GLU A 325 1.86 30.60 3.06
N ARG A 326 1.84 29.42 3.69
CA ARG A 326 2.14 29.25 5.13
C ARG A 326 3.62 28.99 5.41
N VAL A 327 4.33 28.15 4.63
CA VAL A 327 5.76 27.84 4.88
C VAL A 327 6.56 27.57 3.60
N GLN A 328 7.07 28.64 2.99
CA GLN A 328 7.95 28.59 1.81
C GLN A 328 9.30 27.85 1.99
N HIS A 329 9.77 27.67 3.24
CA HIS A 329 11.10 27.11 3.51
C HIS A 329 11.16 26.32 4.83
N TYR A 330 11.57 25.07 4.74
CA TYR A 330 11.82 24.19 5.88
C TYR A 330 13.33 23.97 6.08
N SER A 331 13.79 24.09 7.33
CA SER A 331 15.18 23.90 7.71
C SER A 331 15.28 23.07 9.00
N PHE A 332 16.05 21.99 8.96
CA PHE A 332 16.25 21.09 10.10
C PHE A 332 17.62 20.39 10.06
N THR A 333 18.07 19.89 11.21
CA THR A 333 19.28 19.07 11.34
C THR A 333 18.89 17.60 11.42
N ILE A 334 19.57 16.80 10.61
CA ILE A 334 19.47 15.34 10.60
C ILE A 334 20.72 14.73 11.25
N GLU A 335 20.55 13.55 11.86
CA GLU A 335 21.62 12.74 12.40
C GLU A 335 21.52 11.31 11.82
N ALA A 336 22.66 10.81 11.32
CA ALA A 336 22.87 9.41 11.00
C ALA A 336 23.50 8.73 12.22
N THR A 337 23.04 7.52 12.51
CA THR A 337 23.50 6.72 13.66
C THR A 337 23.56 5.26 13.26
N ASP A 338 24.41 4.49 13.91
CA ASP A 338 24.33 3.04 13.88
C ASP A 338 24.09 2.55 15.33
N PRO A 339 23.06 1.73 15.60
CA PRO A 339 22.77 1.21 16.94
C PRO A 339 23.60 -0.04 17.30
N THR A 340 24.36 -0.59 16.35
CA THR A 340 25.19 -1.81 16.50
C THR A 340 26.69 -1.53 16.65
N ILE A 341 27.12 -0.28 16.47
CA ILE A 341 28.52 0.16 16.57
C ILE A 341 29.22 -0.21 17.89
N ASN A 342 30.43 -0.72 17.77
CA ASN A 342 31.24 -1.21 18.87
C ASN A 342 32.01 -0.08 19.55
N LEU A 343 31.29 0.69 20.39
CA LEU A 343 31.81 1.84 21.17
C LEU A 343 33.05 1.57 22.05
N ARG A 344 33.54 0.32 22.12
CA ARG A 344 34.84 -0.05 22.69
C ARG A 344 36.02 0.43 21.83
N TYR A 345 35.79 0.63 20.53
CA TYR A 345 36.73 1.07 19.52
C TYR A 345 36.19 2.35 18.87
N PRO A 346 36.13 3.49 19.58
CA PRO A 346 35.40 4.66 19.10
C PRO A 346 36.17 5.43 18.00
N SER A 347 35.78 5.23 16.74
CA SER A 347 36.23 6.05 15.61
C SER A 347 35.88 7.54 15.82
N ALA A 348 36.83 8.43 15.49
CA ALA A 348 36.84 9.83 15.94
C ALA A 348 35.96 10.77 15.08
N THR A 349 34.70 10.42 14.86
CA THR A 349 33.82 11.13 13.93
C THR A 349 33.17 12.38 14.53
N THR A 350 33.21 13.48 13.77
CA THR A 350 32.58 14.79 14.11
C THR A 350 31.50 15.22 13.12
N LYS A 351 31.05 14.30 12.25
CA LYS A 351 30.24 14.60 11.05
C LYS A 351 29.09 13.60 10.78
N ASN A 352 28.55 13.00 11.83
CA ASN A 352 27.33 12.19 11.75
C ASN A 352 26.04 13.04 11.60
N ARG A 353 26.16 14.37 11.47
CA ARG A 353 25.05 15.34 11.33
C ARG A 353 25.18 16.20 10.08
N ALA A 354 24.04 16.52 9.48
CA ALA A 354 23.93 17.46 8.36
C ALA A 354 22.70 18.38 8.54
N HIS A 355 22.67 19.50 7.83
CA HIS A 355 21.44 20.28 7.66
C HIS A 355 20.69 19.85 6.40
N VAL A 356 19.36 19.88 6.47
CA VAL A 356 18.46 19.77 5.33
C VAL A 356 17.74 21.10 5.16
N ILE A 357 17.70 21.57 3.91
CA ILE A 357 16.92 22.71 3.44
C ILE A 357 15.95 22.19 2.39
N ILE A 358 14.67 22.51 2.56
CA ILE A 358 13.63 22.25 1.56
C ILE A 358 12.99 23.59 1.25
N ASN A 359 13.17 24.07 0.01
CA ASN A 359 12.43 25.20 -0.52
C ASN A 359 11.14 24.64 -1.14
N ILE A 360 10.01 25.24 -0.80
CA ILE A 360 8.75 24.95 -1.49
C ILE A 360 8.68 25.81 -2.76
N LEU A 361 8.13 25.24 -3.82
CA LEU A 361 7.81 25.94 -5.06
C LEU A 361 6.29 26.15 -5.09
N ASP A 362 5.88 27.40 -5.29
CA ASP A 362 4.51 27.88 -5.58
C ASP A 362 3.93 27.12 -6.79
N VAL A 363 2.73 26.55 -6.63
CA VAL A 363 2.01 25.82 -7.69
C VAL A 363 0.54 26.24 -7.81
N ASP A 364 0.31 27.39 -8.42
CA ASP A 364 -0.82 27.68 -9.32
C ASP A 364 -2.17 27.12 -8.81
N GLU A 365 -2.74 27.67 -7.74
CA GLU A 365 -3.96 27.17 -7.08
C GLU A 365 -5.25 27.86 -7.58
N PRO A 366 -6.44 27.25 -7.41
CA PRO A 366 -7.69 27.92 -7.72
C PRO A 366 -8.06 29.00 -6.68
N PRO A 367 -8.52 30.20 -7.09
CA PRO A 367 -8.85 31.27 -6.16
C PRO A 367 -9.85 30.87 -5.08
N VAL A 368 -9.54 31.13 -3.80
CA VAL A 368 -10.31 30.65 -2.65
C VAL A 368 -11.30 31.72 -2.15
N PHE A 369 -12.57 31.36 -2.00
CA PHE A 369 -13.56 32.24 -1.38
C PHE A 369 -13.32 32.41 0.13
N GLN A 370 -13.41 33.65 0.63
CA GLN A 370 -13.23 33.99 2.05
C GLN A 370 -14.23 33.27 2.99
N ARG A 371 -15.34 32.77 2.43
CA ARG A 371 -16.33 31.91 3.11
C ARG A 371 -16.85 30.86 2.13
N PRO A 372 -17.05 29.61 2.54
CA PRO A 372 -17.64 28.58 1.66
C PRO A 372 -19.14 28.80 1.40
N PHE A 373 -19.81 29.54 2.28
CA PHE A 373 -21.23 29.85 2.23
C PHE A 373 -21.48 31.31 2.61
N TYR A 374 -22.38 31.95 1.89
CA TYR A 374 -22.88 33.29 2.17
C TYR A 374 -24.40 33.25 2.33
N HIS A 375 -24.91 34.01 3.28
CA HIS A 375 -26.35 34.24 3.45
C HIS A 375 -26.61 35.74 3.41
N PHE A 376 -27.58 36.14 2.60
CA PHE A 376 -28.09 37.49 2.51
C PHE A 376 -29.61 37.48 2.65
N GLN A 377 -30.16 38.61 3.10
CA GLN A 377 -31.59 38.83 3.22
C GLN A 377 -31.97 40.03 2.34
N LEU A 378 -33.10 39.95 1.65
CA LEU A 378 -33.53 40.96 0.68
C LEU A 378 -35.04 41.19 0.75
N GLN A 379 -35.48 42.42 1.02
CA GLN A 379 -36.90 42.78 0.87
C GLN A 379 -37.30 42.69 -0.61
N GLU A 380 -38.48 42.13 -0.87
CA GLU A 380 -39.08 42.11 -2.19
C GLU A 380 -39.51 43.51 -2.66
N ASN A 381 -40.05 43.61 -3.88
CA ASN A 381 -40.44 44.87 -4.53
C ASN A 381 -39.32 45.95 -4.72
N LEU A 382 -38.11 45.74 -4.18
CA LEU A 382 -36.98 46.65 -4.30
C LEU A 382 -36.39 46.66 -5.73
N LYS A 383 -36.25 47.88 -6.29
CA LYS A 383 -35.77 48.08 -7.67
C LYS A 383 -34.25 48.16 -7.75
N LYS A 384 -33.65 47.05 -8.18
CA LYS A 384 -32.21 46.82 -8.36
C LYS A 384 -31.31 47.08 -7.12
N PRO A 385 -31.68 46.58 -5.93
CA PRO A 385 -30.83 46.64 -4.74
C PRO A 385 -29.50 45.90 -4.92
N LEU A 386 -28.48 46.39 -4.22
CA LEU A 386 -27.30 45.59 -3.85
C LEU A 386 -27.71 44.62 -2.75
N ILE A 387 -27.48 43.33 -2.95
CA ILE A 387 -27.84 42.25 -2.01
C ILE A 387 -26.69 42.02 -1.01
N GLY A 388 -25.46 42.06 -1.52
CA GLY A 388 -24.25 41.81 -0.76
C GLY A 388 -23.04 41.68 -1.67
N SER A 389 -21.91 41.27 -1.12
CA SER A 389 -20.70 40.96 -1.88
C SER A 389 -20.07 39.65 -1.42
N VAL A 390 -19.55 38.90 -2.38
CA VAL A 390 -18.67 37.75 -2.16
C VAL A 390 -17.24 38.13 -2.49
N VAL A 391 -16.28 37.58 -1.76
CA VAL A 391 -14.86 37.83 -1.99
C VAL A 391 -14.14 36.49 -2.11
N ALA A 392 -13.39 36.34 -3.19
CA ALA A 392 -12.33 35.35 -3.34
C ALA A 392 -10.98 36.04 -3.41
N MET A 393 -9.95 35.32 -2.99
CA MET A 393 -8.55 35.72 -3.06
C MET A 393 -7.77 34.62 -3.76
N ASP A 394 -6.86 35.02 -4.61
CA ASP A 394 -5.89 34.14 -5.26
C ASP A 394 -4.79 33.87 -4.21
N PRO A 395 -4.54 32.60 -3.82
CA PRO A 395 -3.54 32.30 -2.79
C PRO A 395 -2.12 32.54 -3.30
N ASP A 396 -1.84 32.20 -4.56
CA ASP A 396 -0.53 32.25 -5.22
C ASP A 396 0.22 33.56 -4.94
N ALA A 397 1.55 33.51 -4.85
CA ALA A 397 2.36 34.72 -4.79
C ALA A 397 2.28 35.57 -6.08
N ALA A 398 1.74 34.99 -7.16
CA ALA A 398 1.43 35.69 -8.41
C ALA A 398 0.20 36.63 -8.32
N GLN A 399 -0.76 36.35 -7.42
CA GLN A 399 -1.99 37.13 -7.17
C GLN A 399 -2.70 37.60 -8.46
N ARG A 400 -3.20 36.66 -9.28
CA ARG A 400 -3.79 36.97 -10.58
C ARG A 400 -5.21 37.52 -10.45
N THR A 401 -5.76 37.98 -11.58
CA THR A 401 -7.00 38.78 -11.58
C THR A 401 -8.24 37.89 -11.61
N ILE A 402 -9.02 37.90 -10.53
CA ILE A 402 -10.26 37.10 -10.42
C ILE A 402 -11.43 37.76 -11.19
N ARG A 403 -12.26 36.92 -11.82
CA ARG A 403 -13.57 37.25 -12.41
C ARG A 403 -14.66 36.44 -11.74
N TYR A 404 -15.70 37.12 -11.27
CA TYR A 404 -16.91 36.47 -10.72
C TYR A 404 -17.98 36.27 -11.81
N SER A 405 -18.67 35.13 -11.76
CA SER A 405 -19.89 34.86 -12.53
C SER A 405 -20.91 34.10 -11.66
N ILE A 406 -22.19 34.08 -12.07
CA ILE A 406 -23.20 33.20 -11.47
C ILE A 406 -23.43 32.02 -12.44
N ARG A 407 -23.35 30.78 -11.96
CA ARG A 407 -23.61 29.59 -12.79
C ARG A 407 -25.08 29.60 -13.23
N ARG A 408 -25.33 29.62 -14.55
CA ARG A 408 -26.68 29.67 -15.18
C ARG A 408 -27.63 28.54 -14.79
N THR A 409 -27.10 27.44 -14.24
CA THR A 409 -27.88 26.33 -13.69
C THR A 409 -28.59 26.69 -12.39
N SER A 410 -27.99 27.57 -11.58
CA SER A 410 -28.55 28.08 -10.33
C SER A 410 -29.50 29.26 -10.56
N ASP A 411 -29.14 30.22 -11.43
CA ASP A 411 -30.05 31.28 -11.89
C ASP A 411 -30.51 31.06 -13.32
N LYS A 412 -31.49 30.15 -13.48
CA LYS A 412 -32.16 29.90 -14.76
C LYS A 412 -33.02 31.08 -15.22
N GLY A 413 -33.47 31.92 -14.29
CA GLY A 413 -34.33 33.06 -14.56
C GLY A 413 -33.57 34.32 -14.97
N GLN A 414 -32.27 34.40 -14.71
CA GLN A 414 -31.46 35.62 -14.79
C GLN A 414 -32.08 36.75 -13.95
N PHE A 415 -32.38 36.44 -12.70
CA PHE A 415 -32.83 37.40 -11.69
C PHE A 415 -31.67 38.23 -11.12
N PHE A 416 -30.46 37.68 -11.10
CA PHE A 416 -29.31 38.26 -10.40
C PHE A 416 -28.12 38.53 -11.32
N GLN A 417 -27.31 39.53 -10.96
CA GLN A 417 -26.05 39.85 -11.63
C GLN A 417 -24.93 40.05 -10.60
N VAL A 418 -23.77 39.45 -10.86
CA VAL A 418 -22.54 39.73 -10.10
C VAL A 418 -21.60 40.65 -10.89
N THR A 419 -20.94 41.59 -10.22
CA THR A 419 -19.93 42.47 -10.84
C THR A 419 -18.53 41.85 -10.82
N LYS A 420 -17.58 42.48 -11.52
CA LYS A 420 -16.14 42.12 -11.45
C LYS A 420 -15.55 42.23 -10.03
N GLN A 421 -16.23 42.90 -9.09
CA GLN A 421 -15.82 43.07 -7.70
C GLN A 421 -16.55 42.11 -6.74
N GLY A 422 -17.34 41.15 -7.25
CA GLY A 422 -18.09 40.20 -6.42
C GLY A 422 -19.37 40.76 -5.81
N ASN A 423 -19.77 42.00 -6.12
CA ASN A 423 -21.03 42.59 -5.67
C ASN A 423 -22.21 41.93 -6.41
N ILE A 424 -23.20 41.43 -5.67
CA ILE A 424 -24.40 40.78 -6.23
C ILE A 424 -25.57 41.77 -6.17
N TYR A 425 -26.17 42.03 -7.32
CA TYR A 425 -27.36 42.86 -7.50
C TYR A 425 -28.55 42.01 -7.94
N ASN A 426 -29.74 42.41 -7.52
CA ASN A 426 -30.98 42.01 -8.17
C ASN A 426 -31.16 42.82 -9.47
N GLU A 427 -31.60 42.18 -10.55
CA GLU A 427 -31.85 42.79 -11.87
C GLU A 427 -33.34 42.79 -12.26
N LYS A 428 -34.17 41.98 -11.58
CA LYS A 428 -35.60 41.77 -11.90
C LYS A 428 -36.50 42.01 -10.69
N GLU A 429 -37.80 42.10 -10.91
CA GLU A 429 -38.76 42.12 -9.80
C GLU A 429 -38.83 40.71 -9.19
N LEU A 430 -38.81 40.64 -7.86
CA LEU A 430 -38.83 39.42 -7.03
C LEU A 430 -40.11 39.42 -6.20
N ASP A 431 -40.63 38.22 -5.97
CA ASP A 431 -41.96 37.91 -5.44
C ASP A 431 -41.79 36.69 -4.52
N ARG A 432 -42.02 36.89 -3.21
CA ARG A 432 -41.76 35.91 -2.14
C ARG A 432 -42.82 34.80 -2.10
N GLU A 433 -44.03 35.09 -2.56
CA GLU A 433 -45.17 34.19 -2.69
C GLU A 433 -44.94 33.13 -3.77
N LEU A 434 -44.20 33.48 -4.83
CA LEU A 434 -43.69 32.55 -5.82
C LEU A 434 -42.40 31.85 -5.34
N TYR A 435 -41.42 32.60 -4.82
CA TYR A 435 -40.10 32.08 -4.44
C TYR A 435 -39.54 32.74 -3.17
N PRO A 436 -39.71 32.14 -1.97
CA PRO A 436 -39.27 32.75 -0.71
C PRO A 436 -37.74 32.75 -0.51
N TRP A 437 -36.97 32.05 -1.34
CA TRP A 437 -35.52 32.09 -1.34
C TRP A 437 -34.92 31.65 -2.67
N TYR A 438 -33.67 32.05 -2.91
CA TYR A 438 -32.87 31.65 -4.07
C TYR A 438 -31.49 31.15 -3.63
N ASN A 439 -31.06 29.99 -4.14
CA ASN A 439 -29.70 29.48 -3.97
C ASN A 439 -28.91 29.71 -5.26
N LEU A 440 -27.87 30.54 -5.18
CA LEU A 440 -26.97 30.85 -6.28
C LEU A 440 -25.63 30.15 -6.06
N THR A 441 -25.10 29.53 -7.11
CA THR A 441 -23.70 29.09 -7.16
C THR A 441 -22.90 30.18 -7.85
N VAL A 442 -22.13 30.95 -7.09
CA VAL A 442 -21.22 31.96 -7.63
C VAL A 442 -19.87 31.31 -7.88
N GLU A 443 -19.35 31.47 -9.08
CA GLU A 443 -18.03 30.99 -9.50
C GLU A 443 -17.02 32.14 -9.47
N ALA A 444 -15.82 31.87 -8.95
CA ALA A 444 -14.65 32.73 -9.08
C ALA A 444 -13.68 32.07 -10.07
N LYS A 445 -13.32 32.80 -11.13
CA LYS A 445 -12.46 32.34 -12.22
C LYS A 445 -11.21 33.19 -12.28
N GLU A 446 -10.07 32.53 -12.20
CA GLU A 446 -8.76 33.12 -12.37
C GLU A 446 -8.57 33.58 -13.83
N LEU A 447 -7.73 34.60 -14.09
CA LEU A 447 -7.47 35.12 -15.43
C LEU A 447 -5.96 35.25 -15.72
N ASP A 448 -5.57 34.90 -16.95
CA ASP A 448 -4.25 35.19 -17.48
C ASP A 448 -4.01 36.72 -17.66
N SER A 449 -2.76 37.08 -17.96
CA SER A 449 -2.34 38.47 -18.23
C SER A 449 -3.03 39.12 -19.44
N ASN A 450 -3.77 38.36 -20.25
CA ASN A 450 -4.54 38.84 -21.40
C ASN A 450 -6.05 38.99 -21.08
N GLY A 451 -6.50 38.52 -19.91
CA GLY A 451 -7.90 38.52 -19.48
C GLY A 451 -8.72 37.30 -19.89
N ASN A 452 -8.09 36.19 -20.27
CA ASN A 452 -8.72 34.90 -20.54
C ASN A 452 -8.78 34.04 -19.27
N PRO A 453 -9.81 33.21 -19.04
CA PRO A 453 -9.79 32.24 -17.95
C PRO A 453 -8.67 31.21 -18.12
N THR A 454 -7.92 30.92 -17.06
CA THR A 454 -6.86 29.89 -17.05
C THR A 454 -7.42 28.46 -17.07
N GLY A 455 -8.64 28.29 -16.58
CA GLY A 455 -9.27 27.00 -16.29
C GLY A 455 -9.39 26.71 -14.80
N LYS A 456 -8.67 27.44 -13.94
CA LYS A 456 -8.86 27.40 -12.49
C LYS A 456 -10.16 28.12 -12.12
N GLU A 457 -11.05 27.41 -11.44
CA GLU A 457 -12.26 27.98 -10.85
C GLU A 457 -12.54 27.41 -9.46
N SER A 458 -13.20 28.21 -8.62
CA SER A 458 -13.83 27.75 -7.40
C SER A 458 -15.29 28.22 -7.35
N ILE A 459 -16.07 27.67 -6.42
CA ILE A 459 -17.48 28.01 -6.24
C ILE A 459 -17.81 28.29 -4.76
N ALA A 460 -18.71 29.25 -4.54
CA ALA A 460 -19.35 29.49 -3.25
C ALA A 460 -20.88 29.40 -3.40
N GLN A 461 -21.53 28.85 -2.36
CA GLN A 461 -22.98 28.81 -2.27
C GLN A 461 -23.49 30.09 -1.61
N VAL A 462 -24.47 30.75 -2.24
CA VAL A 462 -25.07 32.00 -1.77
C VAL A 462 -26.58 31.79 -1.62
N HIS A 463 -27.06 31.81 -0.37
CA HIS A 463 -28.48 31.72 -0.04
C HIS A 463 -29.06 33.12 0.16
N ILE A 464 -29.99 33.52 -0.70
CA ILE A 464 -30.73 34.78 -0.62
C ILE A 464 -32.12 34.45 -0.09
N GLU A 465 -32.39 34.85 1.15
CA GLU A 465 -33.73 34.80 1.75
C GLU A 465 -34.50 36.06 1.33
N ILE A 466 -35.71 35.88 0.81
CA ILE A 466 -36.58 37.00 0.44
C ILE A 466 -37.45 37.35 1.65
N LEU A 467 -37.37 38.60 2.09
CA LEU A 467 -38.12 39.15 3.21
C LEU A 467 -39.47 39.69 2.74
N ASP A 468 -40.48 39.32 3.51
CA ASP A 468 -41.90 39.64 3.40
C ASP A 468 -42.18 41.14 3.46
N GLU A 469 -42.83 41.66 2.41
CA GLU A 469 -43.46 42.98 2.40
C GLU A 469 -44.98 42.82 2.17
N ASN A 470 -45.80 43.60 2.88
CA ASN A 470 -47.26 43.45 2.86
C ASN A 470 -47.87 43.99 1.55
N ASP A 471 -47.81 43.22 0.46
CA ASP A 471 -48.27 43.62 -0.88
C ASP A 471 -49.55 42.91 -1.37
N ASN A 472 -49.94 41.81 -0.72
CA ASN A 472 -51.26 41.20 -0.93
C ASN A 472 -52.32 41.82 -0.02
N ALA A 473 -53.59 41.57 -0.36
CA ALA A 473 -54.72 42.05 0.42
C ALA A 473 -55.61 40.87 0.82
N PRO A 474 -56.17 40.85 2.06
CA PRO A 474 -56.86 39.68 2.56
C PRO A 474 -58.07 39.28 1.70
N GLU A 475 -58.17 37.99 1.38
CA GLU A 475 -59.31 37.40 0.67
C GLU A 475 -60.07 36.37 1.52
N PHE A 476 -61.27 35.98 1.12
CA PHE A 476 -61.99 34.90 1.81
C PHE A 476 -61.18 33.59 1.72
N ALA A 477 -60.95 32.94 2.87
CA ALA A 477 -60.18 31.69 2.93
C ALA A 477 -60.81 30.50 2.16
N GLN A 478 -62.07 30.64 1.74
CA GLN A 478 -62.80 29.70 0.88
C GLN A 478 -64.00 30.43 0.21
N PRO A 479 -64.51 29.94 -0.93
CA PRO A 479 -65.72 30.50 -1.54
C PRO A 479 -66.97 30.18 -0.70
N TYR A 480 -67.69 31.22 -0.27
CA TYR A 480 -68.92 31.10 0.52
C TYR A 480 -70.19 31.32 -0.33
N SER A 481 -71.17 30.41 -0.21
CA SER A 481 -72.46 30.44 -0.93
C SER A 481 -73.68 30.40 0.02
N PRO A 482 -73.79 31.35 0.96
CA PRO A 482 -74.77 31.29 2.05
C PRO A 482 -76.22 31.47 1.60
N LYS A 483 -77.13 30.90 2.40
CA LYS A 483 -78.58 30.87 2.19
C LYS A 483 -79.29 31.42 3.43
N VAL A 484 -80.33 32.24 3.23
CA VAL A 484 -81.13 32.84 4.31
C VAL A 484 -82.62 32.67 4.03
N CYS A 485 -83.44 32.49 5.06
CA CYS A 485 -84.88 32.37 4.90
C CYS A 485 -85.56 33.72 4.63
N GLU A 486 -86.60 33.75 3.79
CA GLU A 486 -87.44 34.93 3.53
C GLU A 486 -88.05 35.52 4.83
N ASN A 487 -88.38 34.64 5.78
CA ASN A 487 -88.89 34.94 7.12
C ASN A 487 -87.82 34.89 8.24
N ALA A 488 -86.53 34.99 7.92
CA ALA A 488 -85.46 34.94 8.93
C ALA A 488 -85.53 36.15 9.88
N ALA A 489 -85.62 35.87 11.18
CA ALA A 489 -85.73 36.90 12.21
C ALA A 489 -84.44 37.75 12.34
N GLN A 490 -84.58 38.94 12.93
CA GLN A 490 -83.44 39.78 13.30
C GLN A 490 -82.46 39.01 14.20
N GLY A 491 -81.16 39.12 13.93
CA GLY A 491 -80.11 38.42 14.65
C GLY A 491 -79.85 36.98 14.22
N THR A 492 -80.61 36.40 13.29
CA THR A 492 -80.31 35.06 12.73
C THR A 492 -78.92 35.07 12.09
N LEU A 493 -78.07 34.11 12.47
CA LEU A 493 -76.76 33.87 11.86
C LEU A 493 -76.94 33.26 10.47
N VAL A 494 -76.30 33.86 9.47
CA VAL A 494 -76.38 33.47 8.06
C VAL A 494 -75.14 32.66 7.66
N VAL A 495 -73.96 33.11 8.06
CA VAL A 495 -72.67 32.42 7.84
C VAL A 495 -71.58 33.01 8.75
N GLN A 496 -70.63 32.17 9.16
CA GLN A 496 -69.33 32.60 9.69
C GLN A 496 -68.32 32.57 8.54
N ILE A 497 -67.81 33.74 8.16
CA ILE A 497 -66.75 33.88 7.16
C ILE A 497 -65.38 33.96 7.84
N SER A 498 -64.33 33.56 7.14
CA SER A 498 -62.93 33.73 7.56
C SER A 498 -62.08 34.25 6.40
N ALA A 499 -60.99 34.93 6.74
CA ALA A 499 -60.04 35.47 5.77
C ALA A 499 -58.70 34.74 5.81
N THR A 500 -57.97 34.81 4.70
CA THR A 500 -56.55 34.46 4.61
C THR A 500 -55.83 35.60 3.91
N ASP A 501 -54.53 35.73 4.18
CA ASP A 501 -53.62 36.45 3.30
C ASP A 501 -52.66 35.48 2.61
N LYS A 502 -51.83 36.02 1.72
CA LYS A 502 -50.72 35.30 1.08
C LYS A 502 -49.38 35.63 1.74
N ASP A 503 -49.20 36.90 2.08
CA ASP A 503 -48.10 37.43 2.89
C ASP A 503 -47.90 36.60 4.18
N ILE A 504 -46.69 36.62 4.74
CA ILE A 504 -46.45 35.95 6.03
C ILE A 504 -47.29 36.65 7.10
N THR A 505 -48.25 35.90 7.64
CA THR A 505 -49.13 36.36 8.71
C THR A 505 -48.68 35.79 10.06
N PRO A 506 -47.96 36.57 10.90
CA PRO A 506 -47.67 36.15 12.27
C PRO A 506 -48.94 35.79 13.02
N ARG A 507 -48.89 34.76 13.87
CA ARG A 507 -50.07 34.17 14.57
C ARG A 507 -50.91 35.13 15.43
N ASN A 508 -50.44 36.35 15.64
CA ASN A 508 -51.10 37.40 16.40
C ASN A 508 -51.72 38.52 15.53
N VAL A 509 -51.46 38.52 14.21
CA VAL A 509 -52.08 39.46 13.26
C VAL A 509 -53.55 39.10 13.11
N LYS A 510 -54.40 40.12 13.19
CA LYS A 510 -55.84 39.97 13.05
C LYS A 510 -56.32 40.75 11.84
N PHE A 511 -57.17 40.12 11.03
CA PHE A 511 -57.93 40.83 10.00
C PHE A 511 -59.07 41.61 10.65
N LYS A 512 -59.43 42.75 10.05
CA LYS A 512 -60.57 43.56 10.43
C LYS A 512 -61.63 43.49 9.34
N PHE A 513 -62.83 43.06 9.71
CA PHE A 513 -63.95 42.88 8.79
C PHE A 513 -64.93 44.04 8.86
N SER A 514 -65.45 44.47 7.72
CA SER A 514 -66.50 45.50 7.62
C SER A 514 -67.35 45.31 6.36
N LEU A 515 -68.52 45.97 6.31
CA LEU A 515 -69.38 45.98 5.13
C LEU A 515 -69.16 47.28 4.35
N GLY A 516 -68.97 47.19 3.04
CA GLY A 516 -68.87 48.36 2.15
C GLY A 516 -70.17 49.12 1.94
N THR A 517 -71.30 48.65 2.49
CA THR A 517 -72.62 49.29 2.42
C THR A 517 -73.37 49.21 3.76
N GLU A 518 -73.58 50.36 4.41
CA GLU A 518 -74.32 50.46 5.67
C GLU A 518 -75.83 50.19 5.51
N ASP A 519 -76.39 50.50 4.33
CA ASP A 519 -77.78 50.27 3.92
C ASP A 519 -78.09 48.81 3.54
N SER A 520 -77.28 47.85 3.99
CA SER A 520 -77.51 46.42 3.76
C SER A 520 -78.53 45.83 4.74
N ASN A 521 -79.29 44.82 4.31
CA ASN A 521 -80.24 44.06 5.14
C ASN A 521 -79.56 43.14 6.19
N PHE A 522 -78.24 43.21 6.30
CA PHE A 522 -77.39 42.33 7.08
C PHE A 522 -76.47 43.14 7.99
N THR A 523 -76.00 42.51 9.06
CA THR A 523 -75.02 43.06 10.00
C THR A 523 -73.84 42.11 10.07
N LEU A 524 -72.64 42.64 9.89
CA LEU A 524 -71.40 41.91 10.12
C LEU A 524 -70.93 42.21 11.55
N MET A 525 -70.64 41.14 12.29
CA MET A 525 -69.98 41.20 13.59
C MET A 525 -68.60 40.55 13.45
N ASP A 526 -67.55 41.35 13.58
CA ASP A 526 -66.17 40.86 13.65
C ASP A 526 -65.98 40.11 14.98
N ASN A 527 -65.54 38.85 14.92
CA ASN A 527 -65.37 38.02 16.12
C ASN A 527 -63.98 38.20 16.76
N HIS A 528 -63.10 38.99 16.13
CA HIS A 528 -61.72 39.26 16.54
C HIS A 528 -60.83 38.00 16.65
N ASP A 529 -61.11 36.97 15.84
CA ASP A 529 -60.41 35.68 15.79
C ASP A 529 -60.05 35.25 14.35
N ASN A 530 -59.97 36.21 13.42
CA ASN A 530 -59.89 36.02 11.96
C ASN A 530 -61.16 35.43 11.31
N THR A 531 -62.27 35.41 12.04
CA THR A 531 -63.61 35.17 11.51
C THR A 531 -64.56 36.35 11.76
N ALA A 532 -65.63 36.43 10.97
CA ALA A 532 -66.74 37.34 11.20
C ALA A 532 -68.09 36.66 10.97
N ASN A 533 -69.06 36.97 11.82
CA ASN A 533 -70.42 36.46 11.76
C ASN A 533 -71.33 37.43 11.01
N ILE A 534 -71.94 36.97 9.92
CA ILE A 534 -72.92 37.75 9.15
C ILE A 534 -74.32 37.34 9.59
N THR A 535 -75.11 38.34 9.98
CA THR A 535 -76.41 38.20 10.65
C THR A 535 -77.49 39.05 9.97
N VAL A 536 -78.76 38.76 10.24
CA VAL A 536 -79.91 39.50 9.67
C VAL A 536 -80.19 40.79 10.45
N LYS A 537 -80.20 41.95 9.78
CA LYS A 537 -80.33 43.28 10.41
C LYS A 537 -81.77 43.70 10.67
N TYR A 538 -82.69 43.49 9.71
CA TYR A 538 -84.06 44.01 9.75
C TYR A 538 -85.18 42.94 9.78
N GLY A 539 -84.84 41.66 9.61
CA GLY A 539 -85.71 40.53 9.98
C GLY A 539 -86.84 40.16 9.00
N GLN A 540 -86.86 40.72 7.79
CA GLN A 540 -87.82 40.39 6.72
C GLN A 540 -87.15 40.53 5.35
N PHE A 541 -87.20 39.49 4.50
CA PHE A 541 -86.67 39.53 3.13
C PHE A 541 -87.78 39.27 2.10
N ASP A 542 -88.02 40.25 1.23
CA ASP A 542 -88.90 40.12 0.07
C ASP A 542 -88.17 39.37 -1.05
N ARG A 543 -88.40 38.05 -1.13
CA ARG A 543 -87.76 37.14 -2.09
C ARG A 543 -88.20 37.43 -3.53
N GLU A 544 -89.47 37.80 -3.72
CA GLU A 544 -90.04 38.16 -5.02
C GLU A 544 -89.42 39.44 -5.59
N ARG A 545 -88.99 40.37 -4.73
CA ARG A 545 -88.26 41.59 -5.09
C ARG A 545 -86.74 41.39 -5.21
N THR A 546 -86.12 40.62 -4.31
CA THR A 546 -84.66 40.39 -4.29
C THR A 546 -84.33 38.96 -3.90
N LYS A 547 -84.05 38.11 -4.90
CA LYS A 547 -83.64 36.69 -4.71
C LYS A 547 -82.23 36.51 -4.16
N VAL A 548 -81.31 37.43 -4.46
CA VAL A 548 -79.91 37.38 -4.06
C VAL A 548 -79.46 38.77 -3.61
N HIS A 549 -78.79 38.83 -2.47
CA HIS A 549 -78.14 40.04 -1.97
C HIS A 549 -76.62 39.91 -2.11
N HIS A 550 -76.01 40.84 -2.84
CA HIS A 550 -74.55 40.94 -2.95
C HIS A 550 -74.04 41.88 -1.85
N LEU A 551 -73.20 41.36 -0.96
CA LEU A 551 -72.63 42.08 0.17
C LEU A 551 -71.12 42.27 -0.08
N PRO A 552 -70.64 43.48 -0.40
CA PRO A 552 -69.21 43.75 -0.45
C PRO A 552 -68.65 43.73 0.98
N VAL A 553 -67.90 42.69 1.32
CA VAL A 553 -67.15 42.62 2.57
C VAL A 553 -65.76 43.21 2.33
N LEU A 554 -65.43 44.23 3.11
CA LEU A 554 -64.12 44.85 3.16
C LEU A 554 -63.32 44.16 4.27
N ILE A 555 -62.19 43.58 3.92
CA ILE A 555 -61.29 42.87 4.83
C ILE A 555 -59.95 43.61 4.80
N SER A 556 -59.55 44.24 5.90
CA SER A 556 -58.22 44.85 6.00
C SER A 556 -57.29 43.99 6.86
N ASP A 557 -56.01 44.02 6.51
CA ASP A 557 -54.92 43.49 7.33
C ASP A 557 -54.61 44.42 8.52
N ASN A 558 -53.41 44.28 9.10
CA ASN A 558 -52.76 45.27 9.95
C ASN A 558 -51.31 45.57 9.49
N GLY A 559 -51.12 45.56 8.17
CA GLY A 559 -49.87 45.76 7.45
C GLY A 559 -49.30 47.18 7.51
N ARG A 560 -48.16 47.38 6.86
CA ARG A 560 -47.50 48.71 6.70
C ARG A 560 -46.91 48.87 5.29
N PRO A 561 -47.63 49.45 4.32
CA PRO A 561 -48.99 49.97 4.41
C PRO A 561 -50.02 48.88 4.69
N SER A 562 -51.17 49.26 5.25
CA SER A 562 -52.29 48.33 5.40
C SER A 562 -53.12 48.30 4.11
N LEU A 563 -53.38 47.11 3.59
CA LEU A 563 -54.16 46.86 2.38
C LEU A 563 -55.56 46.36 2.76
N THR A 564 -56.47 46.34 1.79
CA THR A 564 -57.89 46.01 2.02
C THR A 564 -58.51 45.33 0.81
N GLY A 565 -58.80 44.04 0.95
CA GLY A 565 -59.52 43.26 -0.05
C GLY A 565 -61.02 43.56 -0.03
N THR A 566 -61.66 43.55 -1.21
CA THR A 566 -63.11 43.69 -1.35
C THR A 566 -63.71 42.39 -1.89
N SER A 567 -64.14 41.51 -0.99
CA SER A 567 -64.72 40.21 -1.34
C SER A 567 -66.24 40.27 -1.32
N THR A 568 -66.89 40.00 -2.46
CA THR A 568 -68.36 40.10 -2.58
C THR A 568 -69.04 38.78 -2.25
N LEU A 569 -69.77 38.73 -1.14
CA LEU A 569 -70.55 37.58 -0.70
C LEU A 569 -71.95 37.60 -1.34
N ALA A 570 -72.36 36.51 -1.98
CA ALA A 570 -73.69 36.38 -2.57
C ALA A 570 -74.62 35.56 -1.66
N VAL A 571 -75.50 36.24 -0.91
CA VAL A 571 -76.49 35.59 -0.03
C VAL A 571 -77.77 35.32 -0.81
N THR A 572 -78.16 34.04 -0.89
CA THR A 572 -79.40 33.63 -1.59
C THR A 572 -80.58 33.62 -0.62
N VAL A 573 -81.69 34.27 -0.99
CA VAL A 573 -82.94 34.27 -0.22
C VAL A 573 -83.80 33.07 -0.65
N CYS A 574 -84.08 32.18 0.29
CA CYS A 574 -84.83 30.95 0.10
C CYS A 574 -86.18 30.99 0.83
N LYS A 575 -87.16 30.26 0.31
CA LYS A 575 -88.40 29.97 1.03
C LYS A 575 -88.14 28.91 2.09
N CYS A 576 -88.75 29.07 3.27
CA CYS A 576 -88.59 28.17 4.42
C CYS A 576 -89.93 27.79 5.04
N ASN A 577 -89.93 26.75 5.88
CA ASN A 577 -91.07 26.37 6.70
C ASN A 577 -91.08 27.10 8.06
N GLU A 578 -92.08 26.83 8.89
CA GLU A 578 -92.24 27.40 10.25
C GLU A 578 -91.11 27.02 11.23
N ARG A 579 -90.25 26.06 10.86
CA ARG A 579 -89.08 25.62 11.64
C ARG A 579 -87.76 26.26 11.17
N GLY A 580 -87.80 27.08 10.13
CA GLY A 580 -86.61 27.68 9.51
C GLY A 580 -85.84 26.76 8.56
N GLU A 581 -86.40 25.62 8.17
CA GLU A 581 -85.79 24.70 7.21
C GLU A 581 -86.08 25.17 5.77
N PHE A 582 -85.07 25.16 4.91
CA PHE A 582 -85.19 25.58 3.50
C PHE A 582 -86.12 24.63 2.71
N THR A 583 -87.24 25.15 2.21
CA THR A 583 -88.21 24.39 1.39
C THR A 583 -88.06 24.66 -0.11
N PHE A 584 -87.62 25.87 -0.50
CA PHE A 584 -87.24 26.17 -1.87
C PHE A 584 -86.12 27.21 -1.92
N CYS A 585 -84.92 26.76 -2.24
CA CYS A 585 -83.86 27.62 -2.74
C CYS A 585 -83.83 27.51 -4.27
N GLU A 586 -83.88 28.65 -4.95
CA GLU A 586 -83.52 28.70 -6.36
C GLU A 586 -82.00 28.60 -6.42
N GLU A 587 -81.46 27.49 -6.94
CA GLU A 587 -80.02 27.40 -7.10
C GLU A 587 -79.56 28.47 -8.10
N LEU A 588 -78.49 29.19 -7.74
CA LEU A 588 -77.72 29.95 -8.71
C LEU A 588 -77.22 28.96 -9.75
N ALA A 589 -77.93 28.86 -10.87
CA ALA A 589 -77.47 28.13 -12.05
C ALA A 589 -76.04 28.59 -12.31
N PRO A 590 -75.05 27.67 -12.33
CA PRO A 590 -73.65 28.05 -12.31
C PRO A 590 -73.41 28.98 -13.49
N GLN A 591 -73.04 30.22 -13.18
CA GLN A 591 -72.66 31.20 -14.17
C GLN A 591 -71.35 30.71 -14.79
N VAL A 592 -71.47 29.86 -15.82
CA VAL A 592 -70.41 29.58 -16.80
C VAL A 592 -70.28 30.80 -17.73
N GLY A 593 -70.24 32.00 -17.12
CA GLY A 593 -69.46 33.08 -17.62
C GLY A 593 -68.02 32.61 -17.59
N PHE A 594 -67.58 32.05 -18.72
CA PHE A 594 -66.16 31.93 -19.02
C PHE A 594 -65.51 33.25 -18.62
N SER A 595 -64.50 33.21 -17.74
CA SER A 595 -63.76 34.41 -17.33
C SER A 595 -63.41 35.23 -18.57
N ILE A 596 -63.43 36.56 -18.48
CA ILE A 596 -63.03 37.41 -19.60
C ILE A 596 -61.62 37.02 -20.08
N GLN A 597 -60.73 36.59 -19.18
CA GLN A 597 -59.43 36.01 -19.51
C GLN A 597 -59.53 34.67 -20.27
N ALA A 598 -60.49 33.80 -19.93
CA ALA A 598 -60.73 32.54 -20.65
C ALA A 598 -61.33 32.77 -22.05
N LEU A 599 -62.28 33.71 -22.18
CA LEU A 599 -62.79 34.14 -23.49
C LEU A 599 -61.69 34.79 -24.32
N VAL A 600 -60.85 35.64 -23.73
CA VAL A 600 -59.67 36.24 -24.39
C VAL A 600 -58.65 35.17 -24.76
N ALA A 601 -58.39 34.16 -23.93
CA ALA A 601 -57.49 33.05 -24.25
C ALA A 601 -58.04 32.15 -25.38
N ILE A 602 -59.35 31.91 -25.42
CA ILE A 602 -60.03 31.22 -26.53
C ILE A 602 -59.95 32.09 -27.80
N PHE A 603 -60.17 33.40 -27.72
CA PHE A 603 -60.09 34.30 -28.86
C PHE A 603 -58.66 34.45 -29.38
N LEU A 604 -57.65 34.51 -28.49
CA LEU A 604 -56.24 34.55 -28.83
C LEU A 604 -55.74 33.22 -29.42
N SER A 605 -56.20 32.07 -28.93
CA SER A 605 -55.85 30.77 -29.52
C SER A 605 -56.54 30.56 -30.88
N ILE A 606 -57.78 31.01 -31.06
CA ILE A 606 -58.42 31.09 -32.38
C ILE A 606 -57.65 32.05 -33.30
N LEU A 607 -57.19 33.20 -32.79
CA LEU A 607 -56.41 34.17 -33.55
C LEU A 607 -55.03 33.63 -33.94
N THR A 608 -54.30 32.95 -33.05
CA THR A 608 -53.00 32.34 -33.39
C THR A 608 -53.18 31.17 -34.35
N ILE A 609 -54.22 30.35 -34.21
CA ILE A 609 -54.56 29.32 -35.21
C ILE A 609 -54.90 29.96 -36.56
N ALA A 610 -55.64 31.06 -36.59
CA ALA A 610 -55.93 31.82 -37.82
C ALA A 610 -54.67 32.42 -38.45
N VAL A 611 -53.75 32.98 -37.65
CA VAL A 611 -52.45 33.51 -38.12
C VAL A 611 -51.54 32.39 -38.61
N ILE A 612 -51.44 31.25 -37.89
CA ILE A 612 -50.64 30.09 -38.30
C ILE A 612 -51.19 29.48 -39.59
N THR A 613 -52.51 29.33 -39.73
CA THR A 613 -53.12 28.84 -40.98
C THR A 613 -52.96 29.84 -42.12
N LEU A 614 -53.08 31.15 -41.88
CA LEU A 614 -52.77 32.20 -42.86
C LEU A 614 -51.28 32.14 -43.30
N LEU A 615 -50.34 31.98 -42.36
CA LEU A 615 -48.92 31.82 -42.64
C LEU A 615 -48.62 30.53 -43.42
N ILE A 616 -49.31 29.42 -43.12
CA ILE A 616 -49.21 28.18 -43.90
C ILE A 616 -49.76 28.38 -45.33
N ILE A 617 -50.86 29.12 -45.50
CA ILE A 617 -51.43 29.46 -46.80
C ILE A 617 -50.50 30.41 -47.58
N LEU A 618 -49.93 31.43 -46.94
CA LEU A 618 -48.94 32.33 -47.51
C LEU A 618 -47.67 31.57 -47.90
N ARG A 619 -47.11 30.72 -47.03
CA ARG A 619 -45.94 29.87 -47.32
C ARG A 619 -46.24 28.87 -48.45
N ARG A 620 -47.48 28.38 -48.58
CA ARG A 620 -47.93 27.57 -49.73
C ARG A 620 -48.08 28.40 -51.03
N ARG A 621 -48.57 29.65 -50.98
CA ARG A 621 -48.61 30.57 -52.13
C ARG A 621 -47.21 30.97 -52.58
N LEU A 622 -46.34 31.39 -51.67
CA LEU A 622 -44.94 31.73 -51.93
C LEU A 622 -44.15 30.53 -52.48
N ARG A 623 -44.34 29.32 -51.94
CA ARG A 623 -43.75 28.09 -52.53
C ARG A 623 -44.28 27.78 -53.94
N LYS A 624 -45.53 28.13 -54.27
CA LYS A 624 -46.05 28.03 -55.65
C LYS A 624 -45.46 29.11 -56.58
N GLN A 625 -45.24 30.33 -56.09
CA GLN A 625 -44.62 31.41 -56.87
C GLN A 625 -43.12 31.17 -57.10
N ALA A 626 -42.37 30.72 -56.08
CA ALA A 626 -40.95 30.37 -56.22
C ALA A 626 -40.73 29.25 -57.26
N ARG A 627 -41.59 28.23 -57.27
CA ARG A 627 -41.59 27.16 -58.30
C ARG A 627 -41.97 27.64 -59.70
N ALA A 628 -42.45 28.88 -59.87
CA ALA A 628 -42.83 29.48 -61.15
C ALA A 628 -41.81 30.53 -61.67
N HIS A 629 -40.70 30.77 -60.94
CA HIS A 629 -39.61 31.66 -61.37
C HIS A 629 -38.22 30.99 -61.38
N GLY A 630 -38.08 29.77 -60.85
CA GLY A 630 -36.83 29.01 -60.85
C GLY A 630 -36.45 28.38 -62.20
N LYS A 631 -36.31 29.16 -63.27
CA LYS A 631 -35.63 28.77 -64.52
C LYS A 631 -34.83 29.96 -65.07
N ASN A 632 -33.62 29.66 -65.56
CA ASN A 632 -32.50 30.55 -65.92
C ASN A 632 -31.62 30.89 -64.68
N VAL A 633 -30.44 30.30 -64.42
CA VAL A 633 -29.22 30.05 -65.23
C VAL A 633 -28.46 31.36 -65.55
N PRO A 634 -27.14 31.52 -65.30
CA PRO A 634 -26.18 30.68 -64.56
C PRO A 634 -25.30 31.42 -63.50
N GLU A 635 -24.68 30.64 -62.59
CA GLU A 635 -23.22 30.48 -62.38
C GLU A 635 -22.22 31.67 -62.51
N ILE A 636 -21.36 31.82 -61.50
CA ILE A 636 -19.89 31.94 -61.61
C ILE A 636 -19.30 31.45 -60.27
N HIS A 637 -18.19 30.71 -60.32
CA HIS A 637 -17.48 30.17 -59.15
C HIS A 637 -16.32 31.09 -58.72
N GLU A 638 -15.96 31.00 -57.44
CA GLU A 638 -14.55 30.82 -57.07
C GLU A 638 -14.43 29.58 -56.17
N GLN A 639 -13.29 28.87 -56.26
CA GLN A 639 -12.98 27.66 -55.52
C GLN A 639 -11.58 27.75 -54.93
N LEU A 640 -11.40 27.24 -53.71
CA LEU A 640 -10.21 26.51 -53.25
C LEU A 640 -10.66 25.73 -52.00
N VAL A 641 -10.99 24.43 -52.09
CA VAL A 641 -10.05 23.27 -52.13
C VAL A 641 -9.29 23.18 -50.79
N THR A 642 -9.82 22.54 -49.74
CA THR A 642 -10.16 21.09 -49.49
C THR A 642 -8.96 20.20 -49.18
N TYR A 643 -9.03 19.50 -48.04
CA TYR A 643 -8.69 18.09 -47.74
C TYR A 643 -9.06 17.90 -46.25
N ASP A 644 -10.02 17.11 -45.76
CA ASP A 644 -10.70 15.86 -46.15
C ASP A 644 -10.21 14.63 -45.35
N GLU A 645 -10.87 14.40 -44.21
CA GLU A 645 -11.10 13.14 -43.48
C GLU A 645 -12.41 13.41 -42.71
N GLU A 646 -13.61 13.18 -43.23
CA GLU A 646 -14.24 11.91 -43.63
C GLU A 646 -14.31 10.86 -42.49
N GLY A 647 -15.35 11.01 -41.67
CA GLY A 647 -15.80 10.03 -40.68
C GLY A 647 -17.30 10.21 -40.45
N GLY A 648 -18.13 9.52 -41.23
CA GLY A 648 -19.59 9.64 -41.16
C GLY A 648 -20.21 8.98 -39.92
N GLY A 649 -21.45 9.32 -39.53
CA GLY A 649 -22.33 10.31 -40.14
C GLY A 649 -23.72 10.31 -39.50
N GLU A 650 -24.49 11.38 -39.69
CA GLU A 650 -25.89 11.45 -39.25
C GLU A 650 -26.75 10.48 -40.07
N MET A 651 -27.46 9.55 -39.42
CA MET A 651 -28.39 8.65 -40.11
C MET A 651 -29.69 8.42 -39.33
N ASP A 652 -30.78 8.99 -39.85
CA ASP A 652 -32.15 8.65 -39.47
C ASP A 652 -32.42 7.15 -39.66
N THR A 653 -33.04 6.51 -38.66
CA THR A 653 -33.75 5.22 -38.86
C THR A 653 -35.13 5.23 -38.21
N THR A 654 -36.06 5.97 -38.80
CA THR A 654 -37.49 5.88 -38.45
C THR A 654 -38.08 4.52 -38.81
N SER A 655 -38.21 3.63 -37.82
CA SER A 655 -39.12 2.48 -37.85
C SER A 655 -39.60 2.18 -36.42
N TYR A 656 -40.85 1.78 -36.14
CA TYR A 656 -41.87 1.26 -37.05
C TYR A 656 -43.15 2.12 -37.16
N ASP A 657 -43.80 1.89 -38.29
CA ASP A 657 -45.13 2.32 -38.74
C ASP A 657 -46.27 2.25 -37.68
N VAL A 658 -47.00 3.37 -37.54
CA VAL A 658 -48.28 3.48 -36.79
C VAL A 658 -49.45 3.87 -37.70
N SER A 659 -49.54 3.27 -38.90
CA SER A 659 -50.59 3.54 -39.90
C SER A 659 -51.68 2.45 -40.04
N VAL A 660 -51.72 1.45 -39.15
CA VAL A 660 -52.89 0.54 -39.03
C VAL A 660 -53.92 1.12 -38.05
N LEU A 661 -54.63 2.19 -38.47
CA LEU A 661 -56.00 2.54 -38.02
C LEU A 661 -56.52 3.85 -38.68
N ASN A 662 -57.10 3.76 -39.88
CA ASN A 662 -58.48 4.22 -40.15
C ASN A 662 -58.88 4.21 -41.64
N SER A 663 -59.66 3.20 -42.02
CA SER A 663 -60.75 3.17 -43.03
C SER A 663 -60.96 1.70 -43.45
N VAL A 664 -62.13 1.22 -43.88
CA VAL A 664 -63.36 1.86 -44.41
C VAL A 664 -64.61 1.24 -43.75
N ARG A 665 -65.65 2.05 -43.48
CA ARG A 665 -67.02 1.53 -43.20
C ARG A 665 -67.61 0.89 -44.47
N HIS A 666 -68.15 -0.32 -44.40
CA HIS A 666 -69.28 -0.74 -45.26
C HIS A 666 -70.11 -1.89 -44.64
N GLY A 667 -71.44 -1.77 -44.69
CA GLY A 667 -72.37 -2.91 -44.86
C GLY A 667 -72.77 -3.80 -43.66
N GLY A 668 -73.84 -3.40 -42.94
CA GLY A 668 -74.97 -4.30 -42.63
C GLY A 668 -75.02 -5.08 -41.30
N GLY A 669 -76.23 -5.18 -40.71
CA GLY A 669 -76.61 -6.46 -40.04
C GLY A 669 -77.25 -6.53 -38.65
N LYS A 670 -78.18 -5.64 -38.25
CA LYS A 670 -79.15 -5.87 -37.15
C LYS A 670 -78.59 -5.89 -35.68
N ALA A 671 -79.49 -6.16 -34.72
CA ALA A 671 -79.44 -5.82 -33.28
C ALA A 671 -80.09 -6.99 -32.45
N PRO A 672 -80.24 -6.98 -31.08
CA PRO A 672 -80.40 -5.81 -30.20
C PRO A 672 -79.70 -5.84 -28.79
N ARG A 673 -79.95 -4.72 -28.08
CA ARG A 673 -79.72 -4.35 -26.66
C ARG A 673 -80.37 -5.31 -25.62
N PRO A 674 -80.27 -5.10 -24.27
CA PRO A 674 -79.47 -4.14 -23.48
C PRO A 674 -78.65 -4.75 -22.30
N GLY A 675 -77.83 -3.93 -21.61
CA GLY A 675 -77.21 -4.21 -20.31
C GLY A 675 -76.60 -2.94 -19.68
N LEU A 676 -76.66 -2.79 -18.35
CA LEU A 676 -76.47 -1.50 -17.66
C LEU A 676 -75.01 -1.00 -17.50
N ASP A 677 -74.93 0.32 -17.55
CA ASP A 677 -74.08 1.33 -16.87
C ASP A 677 -72.94 0.98 -15.89
N ALA A 678 -72.04 1.98 -15.78
CA ALA A 678 -71.26 2.40 -14.59
C ALA A 678 -70.07 1.54 -14.09
N ARG A 679 -68.89 1.85 -14.62
CA ARG A 679 -67.62 2.01 -13.84
C ARG A 679 -67.54 3.48 -13.31
N PRO A 680 -66.56 3.91 -12.47
CA PRO A 680 -65.41 3.18 -11.91
C PRO A 680 -65.17 3.35 -10.38
N SER A 681 -64.41 2.44 -9.78
CA SER A 681 -63.26 2.75 -8.90
C SER A 681 -62.61 1.47 -8.37
N VAL A 682 -61.28 1.38 -8.41
CA VAL A 682 -60.50 0.37 -7.67
C VAL A 682 -59.17 1.01 -7.23
N TYR A 683 -59.12 1.43 -5.98
CA TYR A 683 -57.88 1.41 -5.19
C TYR A 683 -58.08 0.34 -4.12
N ALA A 684 -57.41 -0.80 -4.28
CA ALA A 684 -57.42 -1.88 -3.31
C ALA A 684 -56.15 -1.80 -2.44
N GLN A 685 -56.31 -1.95 -1.13
CA GLN A 685 -55.21 -1.94 -0.18
C GLN A 685 -54.37 -3.22 -0.29
N VAL A 686 -53.06 -3.10 -0.08
CA VAL A 686 -52.20 -4.24 0.30
C VAL A 686 -51.60 -3.93 1.68
N GLN A 687 -51.76 -4.87 2.61
CA GLN A 687 -51.33 -4.73 4.00
C GLN A 687 -49.86 -5.12 4.16
N LYS A 688 -49.09 -4.40 5.00
CA LYS A 688 -47.76 -4.85 5.42
C LYS A 688 -47.89 -5.96 6.48
N PRO A 689 -47.13 -7.07 6.37
CA PRO A 689 -47.02 -8.06 7.44
C PRO A 689 -46.42 -7.50 8.74
N ALA A 690 -46.70 -8.15 9.87
CA ALA A 690 -46.30 -7.66 11.19
C ALA A 690 -44.81 -7.88 11.51
N ARG A 691 -44.16 -6.83 12.02
CA ARG A 691 -42.77 -6.81 12.48
C ARG A 691 -42.62 -7.67 13.75
N ARG A 692 -41.90 -8.80 13.69
CA ARG A 692 -41.52 -9.58 14.88
C ARG A 692 -40.28 -8.95 15.55
N THR A 693 -40.34 -8.71 16.85
CA THR A 693 -39.19 -8.36 17.69
C THR A 693 -38.36 -9.61 18.03
N PRO A 694 -37.02 -9.52 18.08
CA PRO A 694 -36.16 -10.65 18.41
C PRO A 694 -36.10 -10.91 19.94
N PRO A 695 -35.91 -12.17 20.37
CA PRO A 695 -35.51 -12.50 21.74
C PRO A 695 -34.02 -12.18 21.98
N SER A 696 -33.58 -12.23 23.24
CA SER A 696 -32.31 -11.66 23.68
C SER A 696 -31.14 -12.66 23.81
N ALA A 697 -29.93 -12.07 23.67
CA ALA A 697 -28.69 -12.38 24.39
C ALA A 697 -27.60 -13.30 23.76
N ARG A 698 -26.42 -12.67 23.56
CA ARG A 698 -25.04 -13.17 23.72
C ARG A 698 -24.48 -14.24 22.75
N GLY A 699 -23.50 -13.83 21.93
CA GLY A 699 -22.34 -14.69 21.61
C GLY A 699 -21.62 -14.43 20.28
N GLY A 700 -20.42 -13.82 20.34
CA GLY A 700 -19.37 -13.93 19.30
C GLY A 700 -19.51 -13.08 18.01
N PRO A 701 -18.39 -12.78 17.32
CA PRO A 701 -18.37 -12.30 15.94
C PRO A 701 -18.17 -13.46 14.94
N GLY A 702 -19.00 -13.50 13.90
CA GLY A 702 -19.03 -14.54 12.85
C GLY A 702 -20.49 -14.84 12.45
N ASP A 703 -20.87 -15.05 11.19
CA ASP A 703 -20.08 -15.05 9.95
C ASP A 703 -20.61 -14.05 8.92
N MET A 704 -19.72 -13.33 8.25
CA MET A 704 -20.06 -12.44 7.14
C MET A 704 -20.77 -13.21 6.00
N ALA A 705 -20.42 -14.48 5.81
CA ALA A 705 -21.07 -15.38 4.86
C ALA A 705 -22.59 -15.47 5.08
N THR A 706 -23.06 -15.62 6.33
CA THR A 706 -24.50 -15.70 6.63
C THR A 706 -25.25 -14.39 6.34
N VAL A 707 -24.59 -13.24 6.51
CA VAL A 707 -25.14 -11.93 6.12
C VAL A 707 -25.20 -11.79 4.60
N ILE A 708 -24.19 -12.30 3.88
CA ILE A 708 -24.14 -12.32 2.41
C ILE A 708 -25.22 -13.24 1.84
N GLU A 709 -25.41 -14.44 2.39
CA GLU A 709 -26.47 -15.37 1.95
C GLU A 709 -27.87 -14.80 2.21
N VAL A 710 -28.14 -14.22 3.38
CA VAL A 710 -29.42 -13.54 3.65
C VAL A 710 -29.63 -12.35 2.70
N LYS A 711 -28.58 -11.59 2.35
CA LYS A 711 -28.69 -10.47 1.39
C LYS A 711 -28.88 -10.93 -0.04
N LYS A 712 -28.27 -12.05 -0.44
CA LYS A 712 -28.53 -12.72 -1.71
C LYS A 712 -29.97 -13.20 -1.79
N GLU A 713 -30.48 -13.84 -0.73
CA GLU A 713 -31.85 -14.33 -0.68
C GLU A 713 -32.89 -13.20 -0.67
N GLU A 714 -32.62 -12.05 -0.03
CA GLU A 714 -33.44 -10.84 -0.17
C GLU A 714 -33.43 -10.28 -1.60
N ALA A 715 -32.27 -10.25 -2.28
CA ALA A 715 -32.14 -9.71 -3.64
C ALA A 715 -32.76 -10.62 -4.71
N ASP A 716 -32.58 -11.94 -4.63
CA ASP A 716 -33.18 -12.90 -5.58
C ASP A 716 -34.72 -12.98 -5.44
N HIS A 717 -35.30 -12.49 -4.35
CA HIS A 717 -36.75 -12.42 -4.12
C HIS A 717 -37.33 -10.99 -4.20
N ASP A 718 -36.55 -9.95 -4.50
CA ASP A 718 -37.08 -8.60 -4.71
C ASP A 718 -37.76 -8.45 -6.08
N GLY A 719 -39.03 -8.85 -6.14
CA GLY A 719 -39.91 -8.64 -7.29
C GLY A 719 -40.22 -7.18 -7.65
N GLY A 720 -39.65 -6.20 -6.96
CA GLY A 720 -39.68 -4.78 -7.30
C GLY A 720 -38.39 -4.24 -7.94
N GLY A 721 -37.30 -5.02 -7.95
CA GLY A 721 -36.02 -4.60 -8.51
C GLY A 721 -36.06 -4.44 -10.04
N PRO A 722 -35.46 -3.37 -10.62
CA PRO A 722 -35.39 -3.21 -12.06
C PRO A 722 -34.48 -4.29 -12.67
N PRO A 723 -34.88 -4.98 -13.75
CA PRO A 723 -34.03 -5.94 -14.42
C PRO A 723 -32.98 -5.23 -15.28
N TYR A 724 -31.73 -5.70 -15.19
CA TYR A 724 -30.55 -5.28 -15.95
C TYR A 724 -29.99 -3.88 -15.60
N ASP A 725 -29.01 -3.84 -14.71
CA ASP A 725 -27.95 -2.82 -14.81
C ASP A 725 -27.11 -3.13 -16.05
N THR A 726 -27.35 -2.39 -17.13
CA THR A 726 -26.56 -2.50 -18.36
C THR A 726 -25.19 -1.86 -18.16
N LEU A 727 -24.11 -2.62 -18.41
CA LEU A 727 -22.70 -2.19 -18.34
C LEU A 727 -22.26 -1.17 -19.42
N HIS A 728 -23.19 -0.33 -19.88
CA HIS A 728 -22.95 0.82 -20.77
C HIS A 728 -23.24 2.14 -20.04
N ILE A 729 -22.43 2.46 -19.02
CA ILE A 729 -21.96 3.80 -18.62
C ILE A 729 -20.84 3.57 -17.58
N TYR A 730 -19.60 3.43 -18.05
CA TYR A 730 -18.36 3.68 -17.29
C TYR A 730 -17.33 4.34 -18.20
N GLY A 731 -17.81 5.32 -18.98
CA GLY A 731 -17.00 6.15 -19.87
C GLY A 731 -16.63 7.46 -19.20
N TYR A 732 -15.55 7.46 -18.43
CA TYR A 732 -14.75 8.65 -18.06
C TYR A 732 -15.55 9.88 -17.57
N GLU A 733 -16.14 9.80 -16.37
CA GLU A 733 -16.48 11.02 -15.62
C GLU A 733 -15.28 11.46 -14.78
N GLY A 734 -14.76 12.66 -15.06
CA GLY A 734 -13.69 13.28 -14.27
C GLY A 734 -14.24 14.04 -13.06
N SER A 735 -13.48 14.00 -11.96
CA SER A 735 -13.52 14.98 -10.87
C SER A 735 -14.90 15.37 -10.30
N GLU A 736 -15.57 14.45 -9.57
CA GLU A 736 -16.32 14.75 -8.32
C GLU A 736 -16.89 13.44 -7.72
N SER A 737 -16.12 12.74 -6.87
CA SER A 737 -16.63 11.62 -6.06
C SER A 737 -15.85 11.47 -4.76
N ILE A 738 -16.56 11.33 -3.64
CA ILE A 738 -15.99 11.28 -2.27
C ILE A 738 -16.05 9.84 -1.73
N ALA A 739 -15.71 8.87 -2.57
CA ALA A 739 -15.51 7.48 -2.18
C ALA A 739 -14.01 7.18 -2.06
N GLU A 740 -13.57 6.68 -0.91
CA GLU A 740 -12.18 6.26 -0.75
C GLU A 740 -11.83 5.12 -1.71
N SER A 741 -10.70 5.23 -2.40
CA SER A 741 -10.26 4.19 -3.34
C SER A 741 -9.93 2.90 -2.60
N LEU A 742 -10.51 1.79 -3.05
CA LEU A 742 -10.27 0.44 -2.53
C LEU A 742 -8.91 -0.17 -2.96
N SER A 743 -8.01 0.63 -3.56
CA SER A 743 -6.64 0.24 -3.94
C SER A 743 -5.67 0.01 -2.75
N SER A 744 -6.17 -0.52 -1.63
CA SER A 744 -5.39 -0.85 -0.42
C SER A 744 -5.48 -2.33 -0.01
N LEU A 745 -6.21 -3.16 -0.76
CA LEU A 745 -6.10 -4.61 -0.68
C LEU A 745 -4.84 -5.06 -1.44
N GLY A 746 -3.73 -5.23 -0.70
CA GLY A 746 -2.50 -5.79 -1.25
C GLY A 746 -2.64 -7.28 -1.58
N THR A 747 -2.28 -7.66 -2.80
CA THR A 747 -2.25 -9.05 -3.28
C THR A 747 -0.86 -9.41 -3.78
N ASP A 748 -0.07 -10.08 -2.94
CA ASP A 748 1.20 -10.69 -3.34
C ASP A 748 0.95 -11.94 -4.20
N SER A 749 0.75 -11.75 -5.51
CA SER A 749 0.75 -12.84 -6.49
C SER A 749 1.18 -12.32 -7.86
N SER A 750 2.04 -13.07 -8.57
CA SER A 750 2.40 -12.78 -9.96
C SER A 750 1.22 -12.99 -10.90
N ASP A 751 1.12 -12.13 -11.91
CA ASP A 751 -0.05 -11.92 -12.78
C ASP A 751 -0.18 -12.99 -13.88
N SER A 752 -0.17 -14.28 -13.50
CA SER A 752 -0.07 -15.41 -14.43
C SER A 752 -0.87 -16.68 -14.08
N ASP A 753 -1.30 -16.88 -12.83
CA ASP A 753 -1.83 -18.17 -12.37
C ASP A 753 -3.11 -18.04 -11.52
N VAL A 754 -4.11 -17.30 -12.03
CA VAL A 754 -5.48 -17.28 -11.47
C VAL A 754 -6.41 -18.06 -12.38
N ASP A 755 -6.87 -19.22 -11.90
CA ASP A 755 -7.84 -20.07 -12.58
C ASP A 755 -9.27 -19.55 -12.34
N TYR A 756 -10.02 -19.33 -13.44
CA TYR A 756 -11.36 -18.76 -13.45
C TYR A 756 -12.47 -19.79 -13.78
N ASP A 757 -12.15 -21.07 -13.98
CA ASP A 757 -13.12 -22.09 -14.42
C ASP A 757 -14.33 -22.22 -13.47
N PHE A 758 -14.13 -21.96 -12.17
CA PHE A 758 -15.17 -21.98 -11.13
C PHE A 758 -16.34 -21.02 -11.38
N LEU A 759 -16.18 -20.00 -12.23
CA LEU A 759 -17.26 -19.07 -12.59
C LEU A 759 -18.40 -19.76 -13.37
N ASN A 760 -18.14 -20.91 -13.99
CA ASN A 760 -19.17 -21.70 -14.68
C ASN A 760 -20.21 -22.29 -13.71
N ASP A 761 -19.80 -22.67 -12.50
CA ASP A 761 -20.69 -23.26 -11.48
C ASP A 761 -21.65 -22.24 -10.84
N TRP A 762 -21.42 -20.95 -11.05
CA TRP A 762 -22.23 -19.87 -10.47
C TRP A 762 -23.56 -19.65 -11.21
N GLY A 763 -23.79 -20.40 -12.29
CA GLY A 763 -25.08 -20.48 -12.98
C GLY A 763 -25.28 -19.43 -14.09
N PRO A 764 -26.42 -19.47 -14.79
CA PRO A 764 -26.57 -18.86 -16.11
C PRO A 764 -26.48 -17.33 -16.15
N ARG A 765 -26.55 -16.63 -15.01
CA ARG A 765 -26.33 -15.17 -14.94
C ARG A 765 -24.85 -14.78 -15.04
N PHE A 766 -23.93 -15.67 -14.65
CA PHE A 766 -22.48 -15.42 -14.67
C PHE A 766 -21.77 -16.00 -15.90
N LYS A 767 -22.49 -16.73 -16.76
CA LYS A 767 -21.94 -17.38 -17.96
C LYS A 767 -21.18 -16.43 -18.89
N MET A 768 -21.66 -15.20 -19.07
CA MET A 768 -20.98 -14.20 -19.92
C MET A 768 -19.69 -13.65 -19.28
N LEU A 769 -19.52 -13.78 -17.97
CA LEU A 769 -18.28 -13.45 -17.26
C LEU A 769 -17.29 -14.63 -17.32
N ALA A 770 -17.78 -15.86 -17.16
CA ALA A 770 -17.00 -17.08 -17.37
C ALA A 770 -16.46 -17.16 -18.82
N GLU A 771 -17.28 -16.80 -19.82
CA GLU A 771 -16.85 -16.72 -21.23
C GLU A 771 -15.83 -15.61 -21.51
N LEU A 772 -15.74 -14.57 -20.64
CA LEU A 772 -14.80 -13.45 -20.81
C LEU A 772 -13.42 -13.71 -20.18
N TYR A 773 -13.36 -14.48 -19.08
CA TYR A 773 -12.15 -14.70 -18.30
C TYR A 773 -11.66 -16.17 -18.28
N GLY A 774 -12.51 -17.14 -18.60
CA GLY A 774 -12.20 -18.58 -18.62
C GLY A 774 -11.75 -19.12 -19.98
N SER A 775 -11.00 -18.34 -20.77
CA SER A 775 -10.44 -18.82 -22.05
C SER A 775 -8.97 -18.45 -22.22
N ASP A 776 -8.08 -19.43 -22.05
CA ASP A 776 -6.64 -19.29 -22.29
C ASP A 776 -6.35 -19.06 -23.79
N PRO A 777 -5.67 -17.97 -24.19
CA PRO A 777 -5.36 -17.66 -25.59
C PRO A 777 -4.43 -18.64 -26.34
N ARG A 778 -4.06 -19.80 -25.78
CA ARG A 778 -2.92 -20.62 -26.25
C ARG A 778 -3.23 -21.81 -27.16
N GLU A 779 -4.48 -22.22 -27.36
CA GLU A 779 -4.82 -23.34 -28.28
C GLU A 779 -5.61 -22.92 -29.53
N GLN A 780 -4.94 -22.28 -30.50
CA GLN A 780 -5.43 -22.28 -31.90
C GLN A 780 -4.38 -21.95 -32.97
N LEU A 781 -3.42 -22.87 -33.23
CA LEU A 781 -2.59 -22.79 -34.45
C LEU A 781 -1.98 -24.15 -34.90
N MET A 782 -2.83 -25.16 -35.12
CA MET A 782 -2.47 -26.42 -35.79
C MET A 782 -3.65 -26.98 -36.61
N TYR A 783 -3.81 -26.52 -37.87
CA TYR A 783 -3.96 -27.37 -39.08
C TYR A 783 -4.07 -26.54 -40.36
#